data_AF-A0A149VDX6-F1
#
_entry.id   AF-A0A149VDX6-F1
#
_cell.length_a   1.000
_cell.length_b   1.000
_cell.length_c   1.000
_cell.angle_alpha   90.00
_cell.angle_beta   90.00
_cell.angle_gamma   90.00
#
_symmetry.space_group_name_H-M   'P 1'
#
loop_
_entity.id
_entity.type
_entity.pdbx_description
1 polymer ?
#
loop_
_entity_poly.entity_id
_entity_poly.type
_entity_poly.pdbx_seq_one_letter_code
_entity_poly.pdbx_strand_id
1 'polypeptide(L)'
;MTRPASAKRRSLLGILAAGTICAASLPYAAVPAYADAQSNTGEAIIHADDHPENWLSYGRTYTEQRFSPLEDINRSNVGNLKLAWFYDLDTNRGQEGTPLVVDGVMYATTNWSKMKALDAATGKLLWAYDPRTPGNIADKGCCDTVNRGAAYWNGKVYFGTFDGRLIALDAKTGKLVWSVNTIPKDASLGQQRSYTVDGAVRVAKGRVLIGNGGSEFGARGFVTAYDAETGKMDWRFYTVPNNKNQPDHAASDSALMNKAYKTWSPTGAWTRQGGGGTVWDSIVYDPEADLVYLAVGNGSPWNYKYRSDGIGDNLFLGSIVAVKPETGEYVWHFQETPMDQWDYTSVQQIMTLDLPINGEKRHVIVHAPKNGFFYILDAKTGEFLSGNNYVYQNWAQGLDPKTGRPIYNPDALYTLNGKEWYGIPGDLGGHNFAAMAYSPKTGLVYIPAQQVPFLYKNQVGGFKPHPDSWNLGLDMTKAGLPDTPEARTAFMKDLKGWIVAWDPKKQQAAWVVDHKGPWNGGLLATGGDLLFQGLANGEFHAYDATNGADLFHFDAQSGIIAPPITYKAKGKQYVAVEVGWGGIYPFFLGGLARTSGWTVNHSRVVAFSLDGNAVLPPQNDKGFLPVKPPAQYDTKVTDNGYFQFQTYCAACHGDNGEGAGVLPDLRWSGSIRHQDAFYNVVGRGALTAYGMDRFDTSMKPDEIEAIRQFLIKRANETYQREVDARKNDKGIPENATLGITP
;
A
#
# COMPACT_ATOMS: atom_id res chain seq x y z
N MET A 1 4.48 10.42 -65.05
CA MET A 1 5.36 10.93 -66.12
C MET A 1 6.76 10.39 -65.91
N THR A 2 7.20 9.56 -66.85
CA THR A 2 8.58 9.33 -67.33
C THR A 2 9.76 9.28 -66.34
N ARG A 3 10.27 8.06 -66.10
CA ARG A 3 11.72 7.77 -65.99
C ARG A 3 12.40 8.03 -67.35
N PRO A 4 13.72 8.31 -67.42
CA PRO A 4 14.74 7.24 -67.60
C PRO A 4 16.09 7.51 -66.87
N ALA A 5 16.76 6.49 -66.34
CA ALA A 5 17.92 5.71 -66.90
C ALA A 5 19.28 6.45 -66.78
N SER A 6 20.21 5.92 -65.97
CA SER A 6 21.42 5.14 -66.35
C SER A 6 22.53 6.03 -66.95
N ALA A 7 23.84 5.86 -66.77
CA ALA A 7 24.72 4.80 -66.32
C ALA A 7 26.14 5.41 -66.11
N LYS A 8 27.02 4.73 -65.37
CA LYS A 8 28.33 4.20 -65.84
C LYS A 8 29.33 4.04 -64.69
N ARG A 9 29.76 2.79 -64.53
CA ARG A 9 31.00 2.38 -63.86
C ARG A 9 32.22 2.90 -64.64
N ARG A 10 33.27 3.28 -63.92
CA ARG A 10 34.67 3.15 -64.38
C ARG A 10 35.50 2.56 -63.25
N SER A 11 36.08 1.41 -63.53
CA SER A 11 37.17 0.81 -62.77
C SER A 11 38.48 1.40 -63.29
N LEU A 12 39.43 1.70 -62.41
CA LEU A 12 40.84 1.88 -62.76
C LEU A 12 41.70 1.26 -61.66
N LEU A 13 42.56 0.33 -62.08
CA LEU A 13 43.60 -0.34 -61.32
C LEU A 13 44.71 0.65 -60.90
N GLY A 14 45.33 0.34 -59.76
CA GLY A 14 46.80 0.34 -59.65
C GLY A 14 47.42 1.49 -58.85
N ILE A 15 48.02 1.16 -57.70
CA ILE A 15 49.48 1.03 -57.51
C ILE A 15 49.76 1.02 -55.99
N LEU A 16 50.42 -0.04 -55.53
CA LEU A 16 51.08 -0.10 -54.22
C LEU A 16 52.24 0.91 -54.19
N ALA A 17 52.29 1.74 -53.16
CA ALA A 17 53.52 2.36 -52.70
C ALA A 17 53.60 2.20 -51.18
N ALA A 18 54.56 1.39 -50.74
CA ALA A 18 54.95 1.28 -49.34
C ALA A 18 55.64 2.58 -48.91
N GLY A 19 55.11 3.21 -47.86
CA GLY A 19 55.68 4.39 -47.22
C GLY A 19 55.57 4.24 -45.71
N THR A 20 56.66 3.79 -45.10
CA THR A 20 56.85 3.73 -43.65
C THR A 20 56.88 5.15 -43.09
N ILE A 21 55.88 5.51 -42.28
CA ILE A 21 55.91 6.73 -41.47
C ILE A 21 55.74 6.32 -40.00
N CYS A 22 56.82 6.50 -39.23
CA CYS A 22 56.82 6.44 -37.78
C CYS A 22 55.81 7.46 -37.22
N ALA A 23 54.72 6.97 -36.63
CA ALA A 23 53.82 7.78 -35.82
C ALA A 23 54.17 7.57 -34.34
N ALA A 24 54.53 8.66 -33.68
CA ALA A 24 54.79 8.74 -32.26
C ALA A 24 53.57 8.27 -31.45
N SER A 25 53.81 7.37 -30.51
CA SER A 25 52.83 6.89 -29.54
C SER A 25 52.46 7.99 -28.55
N LEU A 26 51.28 8.59 -28.73
CA LEU A 26 50.58 9.31 -27.66
C LEU A 26 49.92 8.26 -26.75
N PRO A 27 50.09 8.31 -25.42
CA PRO A 27 49.34 7.44 -24.54
C PRO A 27 47.87 7.87 -24.58
N TYR A 28 47.03 7.08 -25.24
CA TYR A 28 45.60 7.09 -24.97
C TYR A 28 45.47 6.75 -23.49
N ALA A 29 45.06 7.71 -22.68
CA ALA A 29 44.56 7.44 -21.35
C ALA A 29 43.44 6.40 -21.51
N ALA A 30 43.71 5.19 -21.03
CA ALA A 30 42.72 4.13 -20.98
C ALA A 30 41.54 4.67 -20.17
N VAL A 31 40.44 4.96 -20.86
CA VAL A 31 39.13 4.98 -20.23
C VAL A 31 39.02 3.62 -19.56
N PRO A 32 38.82 3.54 -18.22
CA PRO A 32 38.65 2.24 -17.59
C PRO A 32 37.47 1.58 -18.29
N ALA A 33 37.75 0.46 -18.95
CA ALA A 33 36.71 -0.43 -19.39
C ALA A 33 35.89 -0.77 -18.13
N TYR A 34 34.65 -0.31 -18.08
CA TYR A 34 33.63 -0.90 -17.23
C TYR A 34 33.49 -2.35 -17.72
N ALA A 35 34.36 -3.21 -17.24
CA ALA A 35 34.27 -4.64 -17.44
C ALA A 35 32.99 -5.12 -16.78
N ASP A 36 32.26 -5.96 -17.50
CA ASP A 36 31.10 -6.72 -17.05
C ASP A 36 31.28 -7.23 -15.62
N ALA A 37 30.57 -6.58 -14.70
CA ALA A 37 30.30 -7.08 -13.36
C ALA A 37 28.80 -6.87 -13.11
N GLN A 38 27.93 -7.43 -13.97
CA GLN A 38 26.62 -7.83 -13.49
C GLN A 38 26.87 -9.02 -12.54
N SER A 39 27.24 -8.70 -11.30
CA SER A 39 27.11 -9.63 -10.18
C SER A 39 25.67 -10.15 -10.19
N ASN A 40 25.49 -11.43 -9.85
CA ASN A 40 24.17 -12.02 -9.67
C ASN A 40 23.40 -11.13 -8.68
N THR A 41 22.39 -10.37 -9.15
CA THR A 41 21.68 -9.38 -8.31
C THR A 41 21.11 -10.06 -7.05
N GLY A 42 20.76 -11.34 -7.13
CA GLY A 42 20.35 -12.13 -5.98
C GLY A 42 21.44 -12.26 -4.92
N GLU A 43 22.67 -12.58 -5.31
CA GLU A 43 23.82 -12.63 -4.37
C GLU A 43 24.10 -11.26 -3.77
N ALA A 44 24.00 -10.18 -4.56
CA ALA A 44 24.16 -8.82 -4.05
C ALA A 44 23.10 -8.45 -3.00
N ILE A 45 21.85 -8.92 -3.14
CA ILE A 45 20.80 -8.71 -2.13
C ILE A 45 21.03 -9.58 -0.89
N ILE A 46 21.49 -10.82 -1.05
CA ILE A 46 21.87 -11.70 0.08
C ILE A 46 23.00 -11.06 0.90
N HIS A 47 23.97 -10.47 0.22
CA HIS A 47 25.14 -9.81 0.81
C HIS A 47 25.01 -8.27 0.84
N ALA A 48 23.81 -7.73 0.98
CA ALA A 48 23.59 -6.27 0.93
C ALA A 48 24.26 -5.48 2.07
N ASP A 49 24.76 -6.16 3.11
CA ASP A 49 25.61 -5.57 4.15
C ASP A 49 27.02 -5.21 3.64
N ASP A 50 27.51 -5.90 2.60
CA ASP A 50 28.79 -5.58 1.95
C ASP A 50 28.69 -4.35 1.03
N HIS A 51 27.47 -3.98 0.67
CA HIS A 51 27.13 -2.82 -0.16
C HIS A 51 26.12 -1.89 0.52
N PRO A 52 26.43 -1.38 1.73
CA PRO A 52 25.47 -0.64 2.53
C PRO A 52 25.13 0.73 1.94
N GLU A 53 25.88 1.20 0.95
CA GLU A 53 25.56 2.36 0.12
C GLU A 53 24.27 2.21 -0.69
N ASN A 54 23.84 0.97 -0.94
CA ASN A 54 22.68 0.66 -1.79
C ASN A 54 21.45 0.21 -0.96
N TRP A 55 20.28 0.40 -1.57
CA TRP A 55 19.00 -0.15 -1.13
C TRP A 55 18.41 -0.98 -2.29
N LEU A 56 18.80 -2.26 -2.36
CA LEU A 56 18.66 -3.11 -3.56
C LEU A 56 17.30 -3.79 -3.71
N SER A 57 16.54 -3.92 -2.61
CA SER A 57 15.23 -4.58 -2.57
C SER A 57 14.24 -3.76 -1.74
N TYR A 58 12.94 -4.04 -1.83
CA TYR A 58 11.88 -3.31 -1.11
C TYR A 58 12.22 -3.14 0.38
N GLY A 59 12.49 -4.23 1.10
CA GLY A 59 12.90 -4.21 2.50
C GLY A 59 14.41 -4.12 2.74
N ARG A 60 15.17 -3.53 1.81
CA ARG A 60 16.65 -3.53 1.68
C ARG A 60 17.24 -4.89 1.33
N THR A 61 16.94 -5.90 2.13
CA THR A 61 17.39 -7.30 2.01
C THR A 61 16.21 -8.22 1.69
N TYR A 62 16.50 -9.50 1.42
CA TYR A 62 15.46 -10.53 1.29
C TYR A 62 14.72 -10.82 2.59
N THR A 63 15.36 -10.60 3.74
CA THR A 63 14.74 -10.77 5.06
C THR A 63 13.73 -9.67 5.41
N GLU A 64 13.62 -8.64 4.57
CA GLU A 64 12.79 -7.46 4.72
C GLU A 64 12.92 -6.73 6.06
N GLN A 65 14.07 -6.82 6.75
CA GLN A 65 14.24 -6.25 8.09
C GLN A 65 14.21 -4.71 8.15
N ARG A 66 14.41 -4.03 7.00
CA ARG A 66 14.53 -2.57 6.91
C ARG A 66 15.54 -1.99 7.90
N PHE A 67 16.61 -2.75 8.13
CA PHE A 67 17.78 -2.33 8.89
C PHE A 67 18.90 -1.94 7.94
N SER A 68 19.41 -0.71 8.05
CA SER A 68 20.65 -0.33 7.38
C SER A 68 21.82 -0.35 8.36
N PRO A 69 22.97 -0.95 8.03
CA PRO A 69 24.16 -0.92 8.89
C PRO A 69 24.86 0.45 8.87
N LEU A 70 24.44 1.38 8.01
CA LEU A 70 25.03 2.71 7.93
C LEU A 70 24.86 3.50 9.25
N GLU A 71 25.90 4.24 9.64
CA GLU A 71 25.96 4.94 10.95
C GLU A 71 26.58 6.35 10.93
N ASP A 72 26.91 6.89 9.74
CA ASP A 72 27.38 8.28 9.59
C ASP A 72 26.39 9.28 10.23
N ILE A 73 25.08 9.03 10.10
CA ILE A 73 24.02 9.68 10.88
C ILE A 73 23.70 8.77 12.07
N ASN A 74 23.82 9.32 13.28
CA ASN A 74 23.65 8.60 14.53
C ASN A 74 23.13 9.54 15.63
N ARG A 75 22.87 8.98 16.82
CA ARG A 75 22.33 9.72 17.97
C ARG A 75 23.08 11.02 18.33
N SER A 76 24.39 11.09 18.10
CA SER A 76 25.18 12.27 18.47
C SER A 76 25.03 13.45 17.49
N ASN A 77 24.60 13.18 16.25
CA ASN A 77 24.61 14.18 15.18
C ASN A 77 23.28 14.32 14.42
N VAL A 78 22.29 13.45 14.64
CA VAL A 78 21.00 13.49 13.93
C VAL A 78 20.25 14.82 14.13
N GLY A 79 20.43 15.51 15.25
CA GLY A 79 19.87 16.85 15.45
C GLY A 79 20.41 17.92 14.47
N ASN A 80 21.48 17.63 13.73
CA ASN A 80 22.02 18.49 12.67
C ASN A 80 21.54 18.11 11.27
N LEU A 81 20.67 17.10 11.15
CA LEU A 81 20.14 16.64 9.88
C LEU A 81 19.34 17.78 9.20
N LYS A 82 19.52 17.94 7.89
CA LYS A 82 18.88 19.00 7.10
C LYS A 82 18.41 18.45 5.76
N LEU A 83 17.42 19.11 5.16
CA LEU A 83 16.99 18.79 3.81
C LEU A 83 18.15 19.00 2.83
N ALA A 84 18.54 17.95 2.13
CA ALA A 84 19.60 17.97 1.13
C ALA A 84 19.06 18.33 -0.25
N TRP A 85 17.95 17.70 -0.64
CA TRP A 85 17.24 17.97 -1.88
C TRP A 85 15.80 17.47 -1.79
N PHE A 86 14.95 17.96 -2.70
CA PHE A 86 13.60 17.43 -2.90
C PHE A 86 13.25 17.43 -4.39
N TYR A 87 12.27 16.61 -4.76
CA TYR A 87 11.71 16.54 -6.11
C TYR A 87 10.19 16.49 -6.02
N ASP A 88 9.50 17.52 -6.54
CA ASP A 88 8.04 17.56 -6.55
C ASP A 88 7.47 16.58 -7.58
N LEU A 89 6.43 15.85 -7.18
CA LEU A 89 5.74 14.88 -8.02
C LEU A 89 4.55 15.52 -8.73
N ASP A 90 4.16 14.96 -9.87
CA ASP A 90 3.07 15.47 -10.71
C ASP A 90 1.68 14.98 -10.26
N THR A 91 1.46 14.93 -8.94
CA THR A 91 0.23 14.46 -8.30
C THR A 91 0.11 15.02 -6.87
N ASN A 92 -1.10 15.02 -6.33
CA ASN A 92 -1.40 15.35 -4.92
C ASN A 92 -2.22 14.21 -4.30
N ARG A 93 -1.77 12.98 -4.52
CA ARG A 93 -2.40 11.73 -4.06
C ARG A 93 -1.42 10.96 -3.19
N GLY A 94 -1.86 9.86 -2.57
CA GLY A 94 -1.01 9.07 -1.69
C GLY A 94 0.27 8.61 -2.36
N GLN A 95 1.38 8.76 -1.64
CA GLN A 95 2.66 8.13 -1.96
C GLN A 95 2.95 7.05 -0.92
N GLU A 96 3.02 5.80 -1.36
CA GLU A 96 3.31 4.63 -0.51
C GLU A 96 4.64 3.97 -0.91
N GLY A 97 5.37 4.55 -1.87
CA GLY A 97 6.53 3.95 -2.49
C GLY A 97 7.72 3.88 -1.54
N THR A 98 8.37 2.72 -1.49
CA THR A 98 9.75 2.62 -1.00
C THR A 98 10.70 2.76 -2.19
N PRO A 99 11.48 3.85 -2.28
CA PRO A 99 12.45 3.98 -3.36
C PRO A 99 13.54 2.91 -3.27
N LEU A 100 14.10 2.52 -4.42
CA LEU A 100 15.34 1.75 -4.47
C LEU A 100 16.51 2.69 -4.76
N VAL A 101 17.70 2.39 -4.24
CA VAL A 101 18.92 3.09 -4.63
C VAL A 101 19.96 2.07 -5.07
N VAL A 102 20.37 2.17 -6.33
CA VAL A 102 21.38 1.29 -6.94
C VAL A 102 22.41 2.17 -7.63
N ASP A 103 23.66 2.09 -7.18
CA ASP A 103 24.82 2.77 -7.76
C ASP A 103 24.60 4.29 -7.94
N GLY A 104 23.99 4.91 -6.93
CA GLY A 104 23.72 6.35 -6.91
C GLY A 104 22.52 6.81 -7.74
N VAL A 105 21.70 5.89 -8.27
CA VAL A 105 20.42 6.19 -8.91
C VAL A 105 19.28 5.74 -8.00
N MET A 106 18.34 6.65 -7.74
CA MET A 106 17.11 6.36 -7.01
C MET A 106 15.98 6.02 -8.00
N TYR A 107 15.25 4.94 -7.78
CA TYR A 107 14.05 4.57 -8.53
C TYR A 107 12.83 4.66 -7.61
N ALA A 108 11.93 5.61 -7.90
CA ALA A 108 10.75 5.92 -7.10
C ALA A 108 9.48 5.71 -7.93
N THR A 109 8.55 4.92 -7.39
CA THR A 109 7.22 4.71 -7.99
C THR A 109 6.23 5.67 -7.35
N THR A 110 5.43 6.35 -8.16
CA THR A 110 4.48 7.36 -7.67
C THR A 110 3.06 6.95 -8.00
N ASN A 111 2.08 7.67 -7.45
CA ASN A 111 0.66 7.49 -7.75
C ASN A 111 0.37 7.37 -9.27
N TRP A 112 -0.65 6.59 -9.64
CA TRP A 112 -0.92 6.10 -11.00
C TRP A 112 0.15 5.19 -11.61
N SER A 113 1.01 4.64 -10.75
CA SER A 113 2.09 3.70 -11.10
C SER A 113 3.13 4.29 -12.05
N LYS A 114 3.40 5.60 -11.93
CA LYS A 114 4.48 6.24 -12.69
C LYS A 114 5.83 5.92 -12.04
N MET A 115 6.90 5.97 -12.81
CA MET A 115 8.26 5.73 -12.33
C MET A 115 9.13 6.96 -12.57
N LYS A 116 9.94 7.34 -11.60
CA LYS A 116 10.98 8.37 -11.70
C LYS A 116 12.33 7.76 -11.36
N ALA A 117 13.33 8.00 -12.20
CA ALA A 117 14.73 7.76 -11.85
C ALA A 117 15.42 9.09 -11.56
N LEU A 118 16.01 9.22 -10.39
CA LEU A 118 16.64 10.44 -9.89
C LEU A 118 18.12 10.18 -9.59
N ASP A 119 18.99 11.16 -9.80
CA ASP A 119 20.34 11.15 -9.22
C ASP A 119 20.21 11.23 -7.70
N ALA A 120 20.64 10.19 -6.98
CA ALA A 120 20.37 10.05 -5.56
C ALA A 120 21.10 11.09 -4.68
N ALA A 121 22.11 11.78 -5.21
CA ALA A 121 22.81 12.83 -4.48
C ALA A 121 22.17 14.22 -4.65
N THR A 122 21.38 14.42 -5.71
CA THR A 122 20.91 15.75 -6.12
C THR A 122 19.40 15.85 -6.38
N GLY A 123 18.69 14.73 -6.48
CA GLY A 123 17.27 14.71 -6.85
C GLY A 123 17.00 15.03 -8.32
N LYS A 124 18.05 15.21 -9.14
CA LYS A 124 17.89 15.53 -10.56
C LYS A 124 17.24 14.37 -11.30
N LEU A 125 16.15 14.65 -12.02
CA LEU A 125 15.50 13.68 -12.90
C LEU A 125 16.46 13.20 -14.00
N LEU A 126 16.65 11.88 -14.08
CA LEU A 126 17.40 11.20 -15.13
C LEU A 126 16.48 10.74 -16.25
N TRP A 127 15.40 10.06 -15.89
CA TRP A 127 14.32 9.67 -16.79
C TRP A 127 13.01 9.47 -16.01
N ALA A 128 11.88 9.50 -16.71
CA ALA A 128 10.57 9.18 -16.16
C ALA A 128 9.81 8.26 -17.12
N TYR A 129 8.95 7.41 -16.56
CA TYR A 129 8.05 6.55 -17.32
C TYR A 129 6.62 6.68 -16.79
N ASP A 130 5.68 6.91 -17.71
CA ASP A 130 4.25 6.93 -17.42
C ASP A 130 3.59 5.73 -18.13
N PRO A 131 3.05 4.75 -17.38
CA PRO A 131 2.38 3.60 -17.98
C PRO A 131 1.06 3.95 -18.67
N ARG A 132 0.56 5.18 -18.52
CA ARG A 132 -0.74 5.67 -19.03
C ARG A 132 -1.90 4.83 -18.53
N THR A 133 -1.91 4.58 -17.23
CA THR A 133 -3.00 3.89 -16.54
C THR A 133 -4.33 4.62 -16.83
N PRO A 134 -5.35 3.95 -17.40
CA PRO A 134 -6.62 4.58 -17.73
C PRO A 134 -7.34 5.11 -16.49
N GLY A 135 -8.00 6.28 -16.57
CA GLY A 135 -8.69 6.85 -15.40
C GLY A 135 -9.86 6.01 -14.90
N ASN A 136 -10.57 5.29 -15.78
CA ASN A 136 -11.72 4.42 -15.46
C ASN A 136 -11.35 3.10 -14.75
N ILE A 137 -10.14 3.02 -14.20
CA ILE A 137 -9.73 1.92 -13.33
C ILE A 137 -9.73 2.33 -11.86
N ALA A 138 -9.79 3.64 -11.57
CA ALA A 138 -9.67 4.14 -10.19
C ALA A 138 -10.79 3.64 -9.27
N ASP A 139 -11.99 3.45 -9.81
CA ASP A 139 -13.17 2.87 -9.18
C ASP A 139 -13.01 1.39 -8.82
N LYS A 140 -12.02 0.71 -9.42
CA LYS A 140 -11.77 -0.72 -9.20
C LYS A 140 -10.83 -1.04 -8.06
N GLY A 141 -10.16 -0.03 -7.51
CA GLY A 141 -9.32 -0.18 -6.32
C GLY A 141 -9.99 0.47 -5.12
N CYS A 142 -9.82 -0.13 -3.95
CA CYS A 142 -10.48 0.36 -2.74
C CYS A 142 -9.85 1.65 -2.23
N CYS A 143 -8.52 1.78 -2.39
CA CYS A 143 -7.70 2.42 -1.38
C CYS A 143 -6.69 3.41 -1.97
N ASP A 144 -7.12 4.32 -2.85
CA ASP A 144 -6.27 5.23 -3.64
C ASP A 144 -5.54 4.52 -4.81
N THR A 145 -5.03 5.30 -5.78
CA THR A 145 -4.32 4.82 -6.99
C THR A 145 -2.81 4.70 -6.73
N VAL A 146 -2.48 4.12 -5.57
CA VAL A 146 -1.14 4.06 -4.97
C VAL A 146 -0.24 3.00 -5.61
N ASN A 147 1.06 3.08 -5.30
CA ASN A 147 2.06 2.10 -5.67
C ASN A 147 3.14 2.03 -4.58
N ARG A 148 3.54 0.83 -4.16
CA ARG A 148 4.43 0.64 -2.99
C ARG A 148 5.91 0.46 -3.35
N GLY A 149 6.25 0.31 -4.61
CA GLY A 149 7.66 0.23 -4.99
C GLY A 149 7.97 -0.66 -6.19
N ALA A 150 9.25 -0.62 -6.55
CA ALA A 150 9.82 -1.41 -7.63
C ALA A 150 10.68 -2.57 -7.09
N ALA A 151 11.08 -3.46 -7.99
CA ALA A 151 12.24 -4.33 -7.81
C ALA A 151 13.35 -3.96 -8.80
N TYR A 152 14.59 -4.27 -8.45
CA TYR A 152 15.73 -4.22 -9.36
C TYR A 152 16.30 -5.62 -9.61
N TRP A 153 16.60 -5.96 -10.86
CA TRP A 153 17.23 -7.22 -11.23
C TRP A 153 17.98 -7.10 -12.56
N ASN A 154 19.28 -7.42 -12.59
CA ASN A 154 20.11 -7.50 -13.80
C ASN A 154 19.97 -6.26 -14.73
N GLY A 155 20.08 -5.06 -14.16
CA GLY A 155 20.00 -3.81 -14.93
C GLY A 155 18.59 -3.42 -15.38
N LYS A 156 17.54 -4.05 -14.83
CA LYS A 156 16.14 -3.71 -15.09
C LYS A 156 15.43 -3.33 -13.80
N VAL A 157 14.44 -2.46 -13.93
CA VAL A 157 13.50 -2.14 -12.85
C VAL A 157 12.11 -2.63 -13.21
N TYR A 158 11.43 -3.22 -12.22
CA TYR A 158 10.13 -3.87 -12.39
C TYR A 158 9.12 -3.24 -11.45
N PHE A 159 7.92 -2.96 -11.95
CA PHE A 159 6.83 -2.43 -11.13
C PHE A 159 5.47 -2.89 -11.68
N GLY A 160 4.51 -3.04 -10.78
CA GLY A 160 3.12 -3.29 -11.12
C GLY A 160 2.39 -1.99 -11.43
N THR A 161 1.46 -2.01 -12.38
CA THR A 161 0.58 -0.88 -12.68
C THR A 161 -0.81 -1.13 -12.14
N PHE A 162 -1.50 -0.06 -11.72
CA PHE A 162 -2.79 -0.16 -11.07
C PHE A 162 -3.87 -0.82 -11.95
N ASP A 163 -3.72 -0.79 -13.28
CA ASP A 163 -4.55 -1.54 -14.26
C ASP A 163 -4.14 -3.01 -14.49
N GLY A 164 -3.24 -3.54 -13.67
CA GLY A 164 -2.88 -4.95 -13.63
C GLY A 164 -1.75 -5.37 -14.57
N ARG A 165 -0.94 -4.45 -15.09
CA ARG A 165 0.25 -4.84 -15.86
C ARG A 165 1.46 -4.99 -14.94
N LEU A 166 2.37 -5.89 -15.31
CA LEU A 166 3.73 -5.93 -14.80
C LEU A 166 4.65 -5.41 -15.91
N ILE A 167 5.52 -4.46 -15.58
CA ILE A 167 6.38 -3.77 -16.54
C ILE A 167 7.83 -3.94 -16.12
N ALA A 168 8.70 -4.24 -17.10
CA ALA A 168 10.15 -4.15 -16.95
C ALA A 168 10.70 -3.01 -17.81
N LEU A 169 11.52 -2.15 -17.21
CA LEU A 169 12.25 -1.10 -17.89
C LEU A 169 13.75 -1.34 -17.77
N ASP A 170 14.50 -0.93 -18.80
CA ASP A 170 15.94 -0.78 -18.70
C ASP A 170 16.26 0.31 -17.67
N ALA A 171 17.02 -0.03 -16.63
CA ALA A 171 17.23 0.83 -15.48
C ALA A 171 18.00 2.12 -15.85
N LYS A 172 18.86 2.07 -16.86
CA LYS A 172 19.67 3.21 -17.29
C LYS A 172 18.87 4.22 -18.12
N THR A 173 17.95 3.75 -18.94
CA THR A 173 17.28 4.57 -19.98
C THR A 173 15.78 4.77 -19.74
N GLY A 174 15.15 3.97 -18.87
CA GLY A 174 13.71 3.97 -18.66
C GLY A 174 12.92 3.41 -19.84
N LYS A 175 13.58 2.80 -20.84
CA LYS A 175 12.90 2.21 -22.00
C LYS A 175 12.24 0.90 -21.62
N LEU A 176 11.03 0.70 -22.15
CA LEU A 176 10.27 -0.55 -22.00
C LEU A 176 11.06 -1.73 -22.57
N VAL A 177 11.24 -2.77 -21.75
CA VAL A 177 11.79 -4.07 -22.18
C VAL A 177 10.65 -5.02 -22.49
N TRP A 178 9.74 -5.23 -21.53
CA TRP A 178 8.53 -6.03 -21.70
C TRP A 178 7.39 -5.54 -20.81
N SER A 179 6.15 -5.88 -21.17
CA SER A 179 4.96 -5.65 -20.37
C SER A 179 3.99 -6.80 -20.53
N VAL A 180 3.42 -7.29 -19.43
CA VAL A 180 2.42 -8.36 -19.42
C VAL A 180 1.22 -7.98 -18.56
N ASN A 181 0.03 -8.43 -18.93
CA ASN A 181 -1.16 -8.29 -18.08
C ASN A 181 -1.20 -9.47 -17.11
N THR A 182 -1.21 -9.17 -15.80
CA THR A 182 -1.21 -10.18 -14.76
C THR A 182 -2.61 -10.72 -14.48
N ILE A 183 -3.66 -9.98 -14.83
CA ILE A 183 -5.03 -10.37 -14.54
C ILE A 183 -5.48 -11.47 -15.52
N PRO A 184 -5.89 -12.66 -15.02
CA PRO A 184 -6.37 -13.74 -15.87
C PRO A 184 -7.51 -13.28 -16.80
N LYS A 185 -7.58 -13.85 -18.01
CA LYS A 185 -8.62 -13.48 -18.99
C LYS A 185 -10.02 -13.79 -18.49
N ASP A 186 -10.15 -14.86 -17.73
CA ASP A 186 -11.34 -15.43 -17.11
C ASP A 186 -11.57 -14.97 -15.66
N ALA A 187 -10.88 -13.91 -15.20
CA ALA A 187 -11.05 -13.34 -13.87
C ALA A 187 -12.39 -12.63 -13.63
N SER A 188 -13.29 -12.61 -14.62
CA SER A 188 -14.61 -11.96 -14.49
C SER A 188 -15.56 -12.79 -13.62
N LEU A 189 -16.18 -12.12 -12.65
CA LEU A 189 -17.13 -12.69 -11.69
C LEU A 189 -18.51 -12.13 -11.98
N GLY A 190 -19.13 -12.61 -13.06
CA GLY A 190 -20.33 -12.01 -13.62
C GLY A 190 -20.01 -10.65 -14.26
N GLN A 191 -20.61 -9.57 -13.75
CA GLN A 191 -20.33 -8.20 -14.21
C GLN A 191 -19.11 -7.57 -13.53
N GLN A 192 -18.55 -8.22 -12.49
CA GLN A 192 -17.42 -7.69 -11.75
C GLN A 192 -16.07 -8.10 -12.34
N ARG A 193 -15.14 -7.15 -12.39
CA ARG A 193 -13.73 -7.38 -12.76
C ARG A 193 -12.87 -6.28 -12.14
N SER A 194 -12.81 -6.28 -10.82
CA SER A 194 -12.17 -5.24 -10.01
C SER A 194 -10.87 -5.76 -9.43
N TYR A 195 -9.87 -5.86 -10.31
CA TYR A 195 -8.50 -6.25 -9.96
C TYR A 195 -7.58 -5.05 -10.17
N THR A 196 -6.71 -4.80 -9.20
CA THR A 196 -5.67 -3.77 -9.26
C THR A 196 -4.33 -4.33 -8.80
N VAL A 197 -3.25 -3.62 -9.08
CA VAL A 197 -1.91 -3.93 -8.57
C VAL A 197 -1.28 -2.66 -8.00
N ASP A 198 -1.05 -2.67 -6.69
CA ASP A 198 -0.53 -1.57 -5.89
C ASP A 198 0.72 -1.96 -5.08
N GLY A 199 0.87 -3.24 -4.73
CA GLY A 199 2.03 -3.77 -4.00
C GLY A 199 3.36 -3.65 -4.74
N ALA A 200 4.45 -3.64 -3.96
CA ALA A 200 5.80 -3.62 -4.49
C ALA A 200 6.17 -4.98 -5.09
N VAL A 201 6.89 -4.95 -6.21
CA VAL A 201 7.39 -6.16 -6.86
C VAL A 201 8.54 -6.77 -6.06
N ARG A 202 8.61 -8.10 -5.98
CA ARG A 202 9.81 -8.82 -5.47
C ARG A 202 10.38 -9.72 -6.54
N VAL A 203 11.67 -10.07 -6.42
CA VAL A 203 12.33 -11.00 -7.34
C VAL A 203 12.96 -12.14 -6.55
N ALA A 204 12.65 -13.39 -6.88
CA ALA A 204 13.22 -14.58 -6.26
C ALA A 204 13.87 -15.43 -7.34
N LYS A 205 15.19 -15.64 -7.28
CA LYS A 205 15.95 -16.48 -8.22
C LYS A 205 15.60 -16.20 -9.71
N GLY A 206 15.59 -14.92 -10.09
CA GLY A 206 15.26 -14.50 -11.46
C GLY A 206 13.77 -14.52 -11.83
N ARG A 207 12.86 -14.69 -10.85
CA ARG A 207 11.41 -14.63 -11.05
C ARG A 207 10.82 -13.41 -10.39
N VAL A 208 10.15 -12.59 -11.18
CA VAL A 208 9.43 -11.40 -10.75
C VAL A 208 8.07 -11.82 -10.22
N LEU A 209 7.84 -11.59 -8.93
CA LEU A 209 6.66 -11.98 -8.18
C LEU A 209 5.76 -10.78 -7.96
N ILE A 210 4.48 -10.94 -8.29
CA ILE A 210 3.47 -9.92 -8.05
C ILE A 210 2.10 -10.56 -7.81
N GLY A 211 1.35 -10.00 -6.86
CA GLY A 211 -0.04 -10.37 -6.59
C GLY A 211 -1.02 -9.32 -7.13
N ASN A 212 -2.14 -9.14 -6.43
CA ASN A 212 -3.22 -8.22 -6.83
C ASN A 212 -4.07 -7.81 -5.62
N GLY A 213 -4.77 -6.68 -5.72
CA GLY A 213 -5.87 -6.26 -4.83
C GLY A 213 -7.26 -6.57 -5.43
N GLY A 214 -8.33 -6.23 -4.69
CA GLY A 214 -9.72 -6.30 -5.18
C GLY A 214 -10.75 -7.01 -4.29
N SER A 215 -10.39 -7.48 -3.08
CA SER A 215 -11.29 -8.26 -2.22
C SER A 215 -12.56 -7.49 -1.82
N GLU A 216 -12.49 -6.16 -1.73
CA GLU A 216 -13.60 -5.28 -1.35
C GLU A 216 -14.71 -5.26 -2.40
N PHE A 217 -14.39 -5.58 -3.66
CA PHE A 217 -15.35 -5.56 -4.77
C PHE A 217 -15.81 -6.96 -5.16
N GLY A 218 -14.96 -7.96 -5.00
CA GLY A 218 -15.16 -9.29 -5.55
C GLY A 218 -13.98 -9.67 -6.44
N ALA A 219 -13.02 -10.39 -5.87
CA ALA A 219 -11.85 -10.89 -6.56
C ALA A 219 -11.45 -12.25 -6.00
N ARG A 220 -10.85 -13.07 -6.86
CA ARG A 220 -10.12 -14.29 -6.48
C ARG A 220 -8.63 -13.98 -6.46
N GLY A 221 -8.02 -14.04 -5.28
CA GLY A 221 -6.61 -13.70 -5.06
C GLY A 221 -5.61 -14.69 -5.67
N PHE A 222 -4.48 -14.17 -6.12
CA PHE A 222 -3.37 -14.97 -6.63
C PHE A 222 -2.02 -14.26 -6.48
N VAL A 223 -0.95 -15.03 -6.65
CA VAL A 223 0.41 -14.54 -6.94
C VAL A 223 0.91 -15.21 -8.21
N THR A 224 1.63 -14.46 -9.04
CA THR A 224 2.25 -15.00 -10.25
C THR A 224 3.74 -14.70 -10.29
N ALA A 225 4.52 -15.69 -10.69
CA ALA A 225 5.93 -15.53 -11.03
C ALA A 225 6.10 -15.39 -12.55
N TYR A 226 6.91 -14.43 -12.95
CA TYR A 226 7.32 -14.22 -14.34
C TYR A 226 8.84 -14.28 -14.45
N ASP A 227 9.35 -14.88 -15.51
CA ASP A 227 10.77 -14.81 -15.85
C ASP A 227 11.21 -13.34 -15.99
N ALA A 228 12.25 -12.93 -15.27
CA ALA A 228 12.68 -11.55 -15.21
C ALA A 228 13.17 -11.00 -16.56
N GLU A 229 13.74 -11.85 -17.40
CA GLU A 229 14.32 -11.43 -18.67
C GLU A 229 13.27 -11.27 -19.76
N THR A 230 12.27 -12.17 -19.81
CA THR A 230 11.32 -12.28 -20.91
C THR A 230 9.89 -11.87 -20.56
N GLY A 231 9.54 -11.79 -19.28
CA GLY A 231 8.17 -11.57 -18.81
C GLY A 231 7.25 -12.77 -19.03
N LYS A 232 7.78 -13.94 -19.40
CA LYS A 232 6.98 -15.16 -19.55
C LYS A 232 6.48 -15.62 -18.18
N MET A 233 5.20 -15.95 -18.07
CA MET A 233 4.65 -16.57 -16.85
C MET A 233 5.28 -17.94 -16.63
N ASP A 234 5.85 -18.14 -15.43
CA ASP A 234 6.41 -19.41 -14.98
C ASP A 234 5.36 -20.23 -14.23
N TRP A 235 4.81 -19.66 -13.16
CA TRP A 235 3.80 -20.29 -12.35
C TRP A 235 2.83 -19.27 -11.76
N ARG A 236 1.65 -19.76 -11.36
CA ARG A 236 0.64 -19.01 -10.61
C ARG A 236 0.20 -19.83 -9.41
N PHE A 237 -0.06 -19.15 -8.30
CA PHE A 237 -0.66 -19.71 -7.10
C PHE A 237 -1.93 -18.93 -6.76
N TYR A 238 -3.11 -19.57 -6.85
CA TYR A 238 -4.35 -19.01 -6.33
C TYR A 238 -4.45 -19.29 -4.82
N THR A 239 -4.91 -18.31 -4.05
CA THR A 239 -4.99 -18.40 -2.59
C THR A 239 -6.32 -18.92 -2.08
N VAL A 240 -7.35 -18.90 -2.93
CA VAL A 240 -8.69 -19.41 -2.61
C VAL A 240 -9.22 -20.31 -3.73
N PRO A 241 -10.17 -21.21 -3.40
CA PRO A 241 -10.63 -22.21 -4.36
C PRO A 241 -11.30 -21.60 -5.60
N ASN A 242 -11.28 -22.34 -6.72
CA ASN A 242 -12.08 -22.04 -7.91
C ASN A 242 -13.56 -22.32 -7.62
N ASN A 243 -14.47 -21.41 -8.03
CA ASN A 243 -15.91 -21.52 -7.79
C ASN A 243 -16.57 -22.78 -8.37
N LYS A 244 -15.96 -23.44 -9.35
CA LYS A 244 -16.46 -24.69 -9.95
C LYS A 244 -15.97 -25.96 -9.28
N ASN A 245 -15.13 -25.85 -8.24
CA ASN A 245 -14.47 -26.99 -7.63
C ASN A 245 -13.70 -27.88 -8.63
N GLN A 246 -12.92 -27.23 -9.50
CA GLN A 246 -12.14 -27.87 -10.55
C GLN A 246 -10.72 -27.28 -10.57
N PRO A 247 -9.70 -28.10 -10.91
CA PRO A 247 -8.34 -27.60 -11.10
C PRO A 247 -8.31 -26.54 -12.20
N ASP A 248 -7.46 -25.53 -12.02
CA ASP A 248 -7.24 -24.45 -12.99
C ASP A 248 -5.81 -24.46 -13.56
N HIS A 249 -5.10 -25.59 -13.37
CA HIS A 249 -3.73 -25.84 -13.82
C HIS A 249 -2.70 -24.88 -13.22
N ALA A 250 -3.03 -24.27 -12.08
CA ALA A 250 -2.09 -23.48 -11.29
C ALA A 250 -1.32 -24.36 -10.29
N ALA A 251 -0.17 -23.87 -9.80
CA ALA A 251 0.64 -24.55 -8.80
C ALA A 251 -0.10 -24.81 -7.48
N SER A 252 -1.18 -24.05 -7.24
CA SER A 252 -2.06 -24.18 -6.08
C SER A 252 -3.05 -25.35 -6.14
N ASP A 253 -3.26 -26.01 -7.29
CA ASP A 253 -4.34 -26.98 -7.50
C ASP A 253 -4.37 -28.07 -6.41
N SER A 254 -3.24 -28.73 -6.16
CA SER A 254 -3.15 -29.80 -5.16
C SER A 254 -3.49 -29.30 -3.76
N ALA A 255 -2.98 -28.13 -3.36
CA ALA A 255 -3.23 -27.56 -2.05
C ALA A 255 -4.70 -27.15 -1.88
N LEU A 256 -5.27 -26.50 -2.90
CA LEU A 256 -6.66 -26.06 -2.87
C LEU A 256 -7.62 -27.25 -2.84
N MET A 257 -7.45 -28.22 -3.75
CA MET A 257 -8.29 -29.43 -3.86
C MET A 257 -8.27 -30.30 -2.61
N ASN A 258 -7.09 -30.53 -2.04
CA ASN A 258 -6.95 -31.49 -0.93
C ASN A 258 -7.22 -30.88 0.45
N LYS A 259 -7.02 -29.56 0.60
CA LYS A 259 -7.11 -28.85 1.88
C LYS A 259 -8.20 -27.78 1.86
N ALA A 260 -8.04 -26.78 0.99
CA ALA A 260 -8.85 -25.56 1.07
C ALA A 260 -10.34 -25.82 0.80
N TYR A 261 -10.73 -26.53 -0.26
CA TYR A 261 -12.16 -26.69 -0.59
C TYR A 261 -13.03 -27.23 0.55
N LYS A 262 -12.47 -28.09 1.41
CA LYS A 262 -13.19 -28.67 2.55
C LYS A 262 -13.56 -27.63 3.61
N THR A 263 -12.92 -26.46 3.58
CA THR A 263 -13.14 -25.36 4.53
C THR A 263 -14.05 -24.26 3.97
N TRP A 264 -14.70 -24.47 2.82
CA TRP A 264 -15.63 -23.52 2.21
C TRP A 264 -16.99 -24.18 1.97
N SER A 265 -18.08 -23.43 2.18
CA SER A 265 -19.41 -23.90 1.79
C SER A 265 -19.52 -24.03 0.26
N PRO A 266 -20.13 -25.09 -0.29
CA PRO A 266 -20.33 -25.21 -1.73
C PRO A 266 -21.32 -24.17 -2.31
N THR A 267 -22.11 -23.48 -1.47
CA THR A 267 -23.20 -22.59 -1.90
C THR A 267 -23.00 -21.12 -1.58
N GLY A 268 -21.96 -20.78 -0.82
CA GLY A 268 -21.70 -19.43 -0.35
C GLY A 268 -21.48 -18.41 -1.48
N ALA A 269 -21.64 -17.12 -1.16
CA ALA A 269 -21.48 -16.02 -2.12
C ALA A 269 -20.08 -15.95 -2.75
N TRP A 270 -19.06 -16.54 -2.11
CA TRP A 270 -17.69 -16.62 -2.66
C TRP A 270 -17.67 -17.23 -4.08
N THR A 271 -18.59 -18.15 -4.39
CA THR A 271 -18.71 -18.77 -5.73
C THR A 271 -19.01 -17.74 -6.84
N ARG A 272 -19.54 -16.57 -6.48
CA ARG A 272 -19.85 -15.45 -7.37
C ARG A 272 -19.04 -14.17 -7.07
N GLN A 273 -18.30 -14.14 -5.96
CA GLN A 273 -17.51 -12.99 -5.50
C GLN A 273 -16.01 -13.27 -5.43
N GLY A 274 -15.57 -14.47 -5.84
CA GLY A 274 -14.16 -14.84 -5.94
C GLY A 274 -13.54 -15.31 -4.64
N GLY A 275 -14.14 -15.01 -3.49
CA GLY A 275 -13.69 -15.47 -2.18
C GLY A 275 -12.65 -14.60 -1.49
N GLY A 276 -12.00 -13.69 -2.21
CA GLY A 276 -10.98 -12.78 -1.68
C GLY A 276 -9.58 -13.42 -1.70
N GLY A 277 -8.83 -13.23 -0.61
CA GLY A 277 -7.48 -13.78 -0.43
C GLY A 277 -6.44 -13.10 -1.31
N THR A 278 -6.69 -11.84 -1.69
CA THR A 278 -5.77 -11.04 -2.50
C THR A 278 -4.44 -10.83 -1.79
N VAL A 279 -3.32 -11.03 -2.50
CA VAL A 279 -1.94 -10.84 -1.99
C VAL A 279 -1.45 -9.50 -2.51
N TRP A 280 -1.86 -8.42 -1.86
CA TRP A 280 -1.71 -7.06 -2.38
C TRP A 280 -0.47 -6.33 -1.84
N ASP A 281 0.26 -6.89 -0.88
CA ASP A 281 1.47 -6.26 -0.34
C ASP A 281 2.63 -7.26 -0.17
N SER A 282 2.70 -7.99 0.93
CA SER A 282 3.90 -8.74 1.28
C SER A 282 4.06 -10.06 0.51
N ILE A 283 5.19 -10.18 -0.18
CA ILE A 283 5.70 -11.39 -0.81
C ILE A 283 7.19 -11.44 -0.51
N VAL A 284 7.63 -12.39 0.32
CA VAL A 284 9.00 -12.43 0.84
C VAL A 284 9.71 -13.68 0.37
N TYR A 285 10.89 -13.54 -0.23
CA TYR A 285 11.76 -14.66 -0.53
C TYR A 285 12.78 -14.82 0.59
N ASP A 286 12.83 -16.00 1.20
CA ASP A 286 13.86 -16.36 2.17
C ASP A 286 14.87 -17.33 1.54
N PRO A 287 16.12 -16.89 1.32
CA PRO A 287 17.17 -17.75 0.79
C PRO A 287 17.62 -18.84 1.77
N GLU A 288 17.40 -18.70 3.09
CA GLU A 288 17.81 -19.71 4.08
C GLU A 288 16.88 -20.91 4.08
N ALA A 289 15.55 -20.70 4.14
CA ALA A 289 14.57 -21.78 3.99
C ALA A 289 14.39 -22.22 2.53
N ASP A 290 14.82 -21.41 1.57
CA ASP A 290 14.55 -21.53 0.14
C ASP A 290 13.05 -21.63 -0.17
N LEU A 291 12.33 -20.61 0.31
CA LEU A 291 10.87 -20.49 0.23
C LEU A 291 10.46 -19.05 -0.11
N VAL A 292 9.29 -18.92 -0.74
CA VAL A 292 8.58 -17.65 -0.87
C VAL A 292 7.36 -17.68 0.04
N TYR A 293 7.22 -16.67 0.89
CA TYR A 293 6.08 -16.47 1.77
C TYR A 293 5.08 -15.51 1.13
N LEU A 294 3.85 -15.97 0.97
CA LEU A 294 2.72 -15.22 0.45
C LEU A 294 1.83 -14.80 1.62
N ALA A 295 1.66 -13.50 1.78
CA ALA A 295 0.87 -12.89 2.83
C ALA A 295 -0.57 -12.70 2.30
N VAL A 296 -1.54 -13.49 2.78
CA VAL A 296 -2.88 -13.62 2.18
C VAL A 296 -3.91 -12.71 2.84
N GLY A 297 -4.68 -12.00 2.01
CA GLY A 297 -5.69 -11.05 2.45
C GLY A 297 -6.99 -11.63 3.01
N ASN A 298 -7.94 -10.72 3.19
CA ASN A 298 -9.30 -10.90 3.70
C ASN A 298 -10.24 -11.63 2.73
N GLY A 299 -11.40 -12.06 3.24
CA GLY A 299 -12.43 -12.74 2.46
C GLY A 299 -13.34 -11.80 1.66
N SER A 300 -13.85 -12.29 0.51
CA SER A 300 -14.83 -11.57 -0.32
C SER A 300 -16.13 -12.36 -0.51
N PRO A 301 -17.30 -11.86 -0.06
CA PRO A 301 -17.48 -10.66 0.76
C PRO A 301 -16.87 -10.81 2.17
N TRP A 302 -16.67 -9.70 2.88
CA TRP A 302 -16.17 -9.74 4.27
C TRP A 302 -17.11 -10.54 5.17
N ASN A 303 -18.42 -10.38 4.99
CA ASN A 303 -19.42 -11.08 5.78
C ASN A 303 -19.33 -12.62 5.63
N TYR A 304 -18.73 -13.30 6.60
CA TYR A 304 -18.50 -14.75 6.60
C TYR A 304 -19.77 -15.59 6.41
N LYS A 305 -20.90 -15.15 7.00
CA LYS A 305 -22.19 -15.82 6.82
C LYS A 305 -22.67 -15.76 5.38
N TYR A 306 -22.50 -14.64 4.68
CA TYR A 306 -22.83 -14.59 3.26
C TYR A 306 -21.77 -15.26 2.38
N ARG A 307 -20.49 -15.06 2.70
CA ARG A 307 -19.37 -15.58 1.94
C ARG A 307 -19.40 -17.10 1.88
N SER A 308 -19.53 -17.77 3.02
CA SER A 308 -19.37 -19.22 3.16
C SER A 308 -20.45 -19.88 4.01
N ASP A 309 -21.66 -19.30 4.08
CA ASP A 309 -22.79 -19.82 4.88
C ASP A 309 -22.45 -20.03 6.37
N GLY A 310 -21.42 -19.35 6.88
CA GLY A 310 -20.91 -19.53 8.24
C GLY A 310 -20.10 -20.83 8.44
N ILE A 311 -19.60 -21.44 7.36
CA ILE A 311 -18.93 -22.75 7.35
C ILE A 311 -17.43 -22.62 7.04
N GLY A 312 -16.64 -23.28 7.89
CA GLY A 312 -15.22 -23.59 7.68
C GLY A 312 -14.24 -22.42 7.85
N ASP A 313 -12.97 -22.77 7.93
CA ASP A 313 -11.88 -21.81 8.13
C ASP A 313 -11.61 -20.89 6.93
N ASN A 314 -12.17 -21.22 5.75
CA ASN A 314 -11.98 -20.49 4.49
C ASN A 314 -10.51 -20.32 4.09
N LEU A 315 -9.75 -21.42 4.05
CA LEU A 315 -8.35 -21.40 3.63
C LEU A 315 -8.18 -20.90 2.18
N PHE A 316 -7.17 -20.09 1.85
CA PHE A 316 -6.07 -19.63 2.72
C PHE A 316 -6.23 -18.18 3.20
N LEU A 317 -7.45 -17.69 3.44
CA LEU A 317 -7.67 -16.32 3.93
C LEU A 317 -6.90 -16.04 5.22
N GLY A 318 -6.42 -14.81 5.42
CA GLY A 318 -5.74 -14.38 6.65
C GLY A 318 -4.61 -15.33 7.06
N SER A 319 -3.76 -15.73 6.11
CA SER A 319 -2.71 -16.72 6.29
C SER A 319 -1.37 -16.25 5.73
N ILE A 320 -0.29 -16.82 6.26
CA ILE A 320 0.99 -16.92 5.55
C ILE A 320 1.02 -18.27 4.84
N VAL A 321 1.31 -18.28 3.54
CA VAL A 321 1.48 -19.50 2.73
C VAL A 321 2.90 -19.56 2.18
N ALA A 322 3.63 -20.63 2.46
CA ALA A 322 4.95 -20.84 1.90
C ALA A 322 4.90 -21.71 0.63
N VAL A 323 5.58 -21.26 -0.41
CA VAL A 323 5.70 -21.95 -1.70
C VAL A 323 7.16 -22.05 -2.15
N LYS A 324 7.45 -22.99 -3.04
CA LYS A 324 8.76 -23.10 -3.69
C LYS A 324 8.96 -21.98 -4.73
N PRO A 325 10.11 -21.27 -4.73
CA PRO A 325 10.32 -20.13 -5.64
C PRO A 325 10.26 -20.51 -7.12
N GLU A 326 10.75 -21.69 -7.50
CA GLU A 326 10.84 -22.10 -8.91
C GLU A 326 9.53 -22.63 -9.48
N THR A 327 8.67 -23.21 -8.65
CA THR A 327 7.50 -23.98 -9.11
C THR A 327 6.17 -23.43 -8.59
N GLY A 328 6.18 -22.61 -7.54
CA GLY A 328 4.98 -22.20 -6.81
C GLY A 328 4.33 -23.34 -6.02
N GLU A 329 5.00 -24.49 -5.89
CA GLU A 329 4.46 -25.64 -5.15
C GLU A 329 4.28 -25.28 -3.67
N TYR A 330 3.08 -25.55 -3.15
CA TYR A 330 2.75 -25.39 -1.73
C TYR A 330 3.67 -26.22 -0.83
N VAL A 331 4.13 -25.62 0.28
CA VAL A 331 4.93 -26.30 1.31
C VAL A 331 4.18 -26.34 2.64
N TRP A 332 3.87 -25.18 3.22
CA TRP A 332 3.13 -25.07 4.47
C TRP A 332 2.26 -23.79 4.47
N HIS A 333 1.32 -23.70 5.40
CA HIS A 333 0.64 -22.44 5.71
C HIS A 333 0.39 -22.33 7.22
N PHE A 334 0.26 -21.10 7.71
CA PHE A 334 -0.23 -20.77 9.04
C PHE A 334 -1.35 -19.74 8.90
N GLN A 335 -2.54 -20.05 9.42
CA GLN A 335 -3.70 -19.16 9.33
C GLN A 335 -3.84 -18.35 10.62
N GLU A 336 -3.56 -17.06 10.54
CA GLU A 336 -3.60 -16.12 11.66
C GLU A 336 -5.03 -15.68 11.98
N THR A 337 -5.88 -15.59 10.96
CA THR A 337 -7.29 -15.20 11.12
C THR A 337 -8.24 -16.19 10.42
N PRO A 338 -8.52 -17.35 11.04
CA PRO A 338 -9.57 -18.23 10.55
C PRO A 338 -10.93 -17.53 10.60
N MET A 339 -11.84 -17.91 9.70
CA MET A 339 -13.19 -17.34 9.63
C MET A 339 -13.21 -15.80 9.53
N ASP A 340 -12.22 -15.20 8.84
CA ASP A 340 -12.11 -13.74 8.71
C ASP A 340 -13.46 -13.10 8.30
N GLN A 341 -13.90 -12.12 9.07
CA GLN A 341 -15.11 -11.33 8.81
C GLN A 341 -14.93 -9.85 9.12
N TRP A 342 -13.69 -9.44 9.36
CA TRP A 342 -13.33 -8.14 9.91
C TRP A 342 -12.33 -7.40 9.03
N ASP A 343 -12.14 -7.86 7.80
CA ASP A 343 -11.08 -7.37 6.91
C ASP A 343 -9.67 -7.54 7.49
N TYR A 344 -9.46 -8.58 8.30
CA TYR A 344 -8.16 -8.85 8.93
C TYR A 344 -7.27 -9.63 7.98
N THR A 345 -6.70 -8.89 7.04
CA THR A 345 -5.64 -9.38 6.17
C THR A 345 -4.43 -9.86 6.95
N SER A 346 -3.70 -10.81 6.37
CA SER A 346 -2.34 -11.17 6.76
C SER A 346 -1.31 -10.69 5.75
N VAL A 347 -1.60 -9.62 5.00
CA VAL A 347 -0.74 -9.10 3.91
C VAL A 347 0.39 -8.19 4.40
N GLN A 348 0.38 -7.84 5.70
CA GLN A 348 1.36 -6.97 6.34
C GLN A 348 2.79 -7.54 6.22
N GLN A 349 3.79 -6.70 6.49
CA GLN A 349 5.19 -7.05 6.33
C GLN A 349 5.58 -8.33 7.09
N ILE A 350 6.02 -9.33 6.33
CA ILE A 350 6.70 -10.51 6.85
C ILE A 350 8.20 -10.18 6.96
N MET A 351 8.80 -10.48 8.10
CA MET A 351 10.27 -10.43 8.26
C MET A 351 10.80 -11.80 8.65
N THR A 352 11.96 -12.19 8.11
CA THR A 352 12.70 -13.33 8.64
C THR A 352 13.85 -12.89 9.53
N LEU A 353 13.94 -13.51 10.70
CA LEU A 353 14.89 -13.19 11.75
C LEU A 353 15.55 -14.46 12.28
N ASP A 354 16.75 -14.28 12.82
CA ASP A 354 17.41 -15.27 13.64
C ASP A 354 17.24 -14.91 15.12
N LEU A 355 16.40 -15.66 15.84
CA LEU A 355 16.12 -15.39 17.25
C LEU A 355 16.54 -16.56 18.16
N PRO A 356 17.07 -16.29 19.36
CA PRO A 356 17.23 -17.32 20.39
C PRO A 356 15.85 -17.64 20.98
N ILE A 357 15.32 -18.82 20.65
CA ILE A 357 14.06 -19.35 21.16
C ILE A 357 14.37 -20.59 21.99
N ASN A 358 13.97 -20.60 23.27
CA ASN A 358 14.27 -21.68 24.23
C ASN A 358 15.76 -22.06 24.34
N GLY A 359 16.65 -21.08 24.15
CA GLY A 359 18.11 -21.29 24.22
C GLY A 359 18.76 -21.76 22.91
N GLU A 360 17.98 -22.00 21.86
CA GLU A 360 18.47 -22.37 20.53
C GLU A 360 18.26 -21.24 19.52
N LYS A 361 19.22 -21.04 18.61
CA LYS A 361 19.06 -20.09 17.50
C LYS A 361 18.09 -20.70 16.48
N ARG A 362 16.96 -20.05 16.24
CA ARG A 362 15.93 -20.46 15.29
C ARG A 362 15.77 -19.40 14.19
N HIS A 363 15.69 -19.86 12.94
CA HIS A 363 15.28 -19.02 11.81
C HIS A 363 13.76 -18.93 11.79
N VAL A 364 13.22 -17.73 11.97
CA VAL A 364 11.80 -17.50 12.24
C VAL A 364 11.22 -16.43 11.33
N ILE A 365 9.92 -16.53 11.08
CA ILE A 365 9.10 -15.43 10.61
C ILE A 365 8.59 -14.68 11.83
N VAL A 366 8.66 -13.35 11.78
CA VAL A 366 7.87 -12.48 12.66
C VAL A 366 6.87 -11.67 11.85
N HIS A 367 5.66 -11.54 12.38
CA HIS A 367 4.56 -10.90 11.66
C HIS A 367 3.56 -10.23 12.61
N ALA A 368 3.12 -9.03 12.24
CA ALA A 368 2.12 -8.25 12.98
C ALA A 368 0.96 -7.89 12.05
N PRO A 369 0.04 -8.82 11.71
CA PRO A 369 -1.08 -8.53 10.82
C PRO A 369 -2.09 -7.55 11.43
N LYS A 370 -3.09 -7.17 10.62
CA LYS A 370 -4.20 -6.29 11.03
C LYS A 370 -4.89 -6.73 12.32
N ASN A 371 -4.96 -8.03 12.60
CA ASN A 371 -5.74 -8.59 13.69
C ASN A 371 -5.24 -8.23 15.11
N GLY A 372 -4.07 -7.59 15.23
CA GLY A 372 -3.55 -7.07 16.50
C GLY A 372 -2.69 -8.04 17.32
N PHE A 373 -2.40 -9.24 16.80
CA PHE A 373 -1.44 -10.18 17.36
C PHE A 373 -0.09 -10.12 16.64
N PHE A 374 0.99 -10.33 17.39
CA PHE A 374 2.34 -10.51 16.88
C PHE A 374 2.67 -12.00 16.93
N TYR A 375 3.03 -12.58 15.80
CA TYR A 375 3.30 -14.00 15.64
C TYR A 375 4.77 -14.26 15.41
N ILE A 376 5.28 -15.35 16.00
CA ILE A 376 6.59 -15.92 15.70
C ILE A 376 6.37 -17.35 15.22
N LEU A 377 6.79 -17.63 13.99
CA LEU A 377 6.65 -18.93 13.33
C LEU A 377 8.03 -19.45 12.93
N ASP A 378 8.24 -20.76 12.94
CA ASP A 378 9.41 -21.36 12.29
C ASP A 378 9.33 -21.13 10.77
N ALA A 379 10.34 -20.49 10.20
CA ALA A 379 10.31 -20.04 8.80
C ALA A 379 10.29 -21.21 7.80
N LYS A 380 10.82 -22.37 8.17
CA LYS A 380 10.91 -23.54 7.28
C LYS A 380 9.66 -24.41 7.32
N THR A 381 9.00 -24.48 8.47
CA THR A 381 7.91 -25.43 8.73
C THR A 381 6.55 -24.80 8.96
N GLY A 382 6.49 -23.50 9.29
CA GLY A 382 5.26 -22.82 9.68
C GLY A 382 4.78 -23.17 11.09
N GLU A 383 5.60 -23.85 11.89
CA GLU A 383 5.30 -24.17 13.28
C GLU A 383 5.06 -22.89 14.08
N PHE A 384 3.93 -22.79 14.78
CA PHE A 384 3.69 -21.71 15.73
C PHE A 384 4.62 -21.84 16.92
N LEU A 385 5.48 -20.86 17.12
CA LEU A 385 6.41 -20.83 18.26
C LEU A 385 5.83 -20.00 19.40
N SER A 386 5.28 -18.83 19.09
CA SER A 386 4.63 -17.97 20.08
C SER A 386 3.85 -16.82 19.45
N GLY A 387 2.99 -16.17 20.23
CA GLY A 387 2.36 -14.92 19.84
C GLY A 387 1.55 -14.27 20.96
N ASN A 388 1.47 -12.93 20.91
CA ASN A 388 0.75 -12.11 21.88
C ASN A 388 0.24 -10.83 21.22
N ASN A 389 -0.74 -10.15 21.80
CA ASN A 389 -1.30 -8.94 21.21
C ASN A 389 -0.34 -7.74 21.36
N TYR A 390 0.01 -7.09 20.25
CA TYR A 390 0.87 -5.88 20.24
C TYR A 390 0.06 -4.58 20.39
N VAL A 391 -1.25 -4.66 20.13
CA VAL A 391 -2.24 -3.61 20.37
C VAL A 391 -3.39 -4.17 21.20
N TYR A 392 -4.24 -3.29 21.73
CA TYR A 392 -5.52 -3.73 22.27
C TYR A 392 -6.39 -4.30 21.14
N GLN A 393 -7.06 -5.41 21.42
CA GLN A 393 -8.03 -6.01 20.50
C GLN A 393 -9.20 -6.63 21.28
N ASN A 394 -10.41 -6.61 20.71
CA ASN A 394 -11.63 -7.12 21.34
C ASN A 394 -12.35 -8.23 20.54
N TRP A 395 -11.71 -8.78 19.50
CA TRP A 395 -12.27 -9.86 18.67
C TRP A 395 -11.91 -11.26 19.16
N ALA A 396 -10.84 -11.39 19.94
CA ALA A 396 -10.38 -12.60 20.57
C ALA A 396 -10.02 -12.35 22.05
N GLN A 397 -10.04 -13.40 22.86
CA GLN A 397 -9.60 -13.38 24.25
C GLN A 397 -8.10 -13.66 24.41
N GLY A 398 -7.44 -14.07 23.33
CA GLY A 398 -6.04 -14.47 23.27
C GLY A 398 -5.82 -15.50 22.15
N LEU A 399 -4.62 -16.08 22.13
CA LEU A 399 -4.28 -17.19 21.24
C LEU A 399 -4.20 -18.49 22.05
N ASP A 400 -4.63 -19.60 21.46
CA ASP A 400 -4.31 -20.92 22.00
C ASP A 400 -2.78 -21.10 21.99
N PRO A 401 -2.14 -21.38 23.14
CA PRO A 401 -0.69 -21.34 23.28
C PRO A 401 0.04 -22.47 22.53
N LYS A 402 -0.67 -23.48 22.02
CA LYS A 402 -0.07 -24.60 21.27
C LYS A 402 -0.23 -24.44 19.77
N THR A 403 -1.39 -23.96 19.34
CA THR A 403 -1.77 -23.90 17.94
C THR A 403 -1.67 -22.50 17.35
N GLY A 404 -1.61 -21.46 18.19
CA GLY A 404 -1.70 -20.07 17.78
C GLY A 404 -3.08 -19.68 17.26
N ARG A 405 -4.08 -20.56 17.37
CA ARG A 405 -5.44 -20.28 16.89
C ARG A 405 -6.11 -19.26 17.82
N PRO A 406 -6.74 -18.20 17.28
CA PRO A 406 -7.46 -17.23 18.10
C PRO A 406 -8.62 -17.85 18.89
N ILE A 407 -8.76 -17.45 20.14
CA ILE A 407 -9.89 -17.80 21.00
C ILE A 407 -10.94 -16.69 20.85
N TYR A 408 -11.91 -16.88 19.96
CA TYR A 408 -12.87 -15.81 19.61
C TYR A 408 -13.66 -15.27 20.80
N ASN A 409 -13.85 -13.95 20.80
CA ASN A 409 -14.90 -13.31 21.57
C ASN A 409 -16.26 -13.55 20.86
N PRO A 410 -17.26 -14.16 21.50
CA PRO A 410 -18.58 -14.41 20.89
C PRO A 410 -19.27 -13.16 20.36
N ASP A 411 -19.03 -11.98 20.96
CA ASP A 411 -19.63 -10.72 20.51
C ASP A 411 -19.07 -10.27 19.16
N ALA A 412 -17.80 -10.58 18.88
CA ALA A 412 -17.14 -10.24 17.62
C ALA A 412 -17.59 -11.11 16.44
N LEU A 413 -18.27 -12.23 16.70
CA LEU A 413 -18.85 -13.11 15.68
C LEU A 413 -20.17 -12.53 15.11
N TYR A 414 -20.16 -11.25 14.74
CA TYR A 414 -21.34 -10.45 14.38
C TYR A 414 -22.16 -11.01 13.22
N THR A 415 -21.50 -11.69 12.27
CA THR A 415 -22.21 -12.33 11.15
C THR A 415 -23.00 -13.57 11.58
N LEU A 416 -22.54 -14.25 12.64
CA LEU A 416 -23.14 -15.49 13.14
C LEU A 416 -24.19 -15.20 14.21
N ASN A 417 -23.90 -14.27 15.12
CA ASN A 417 -24.80 -13.90 16.22
C ASN A 417 -25.86 -12.86 15.80
N GLY A 418 -25.67 -12.18 14.66
CA GLY A 418 -26.61 -11.22 14.09
C GLY A 418 -26.64 -9.83 14.74
N LYS A 419 -25.80 -9.58 15.75
CA LYS A 419 -25.70 -8.29 16.46
C LYS A 419 -24.71 -7.37 15.76
N GLU A 420 -24.86 -6.06 15.94
CA GLU A 420 -23.81 -5.12 15.57
C GLU A 420 -22.64 -5.20 16.56
N TRP A 421 -21.42 -4.93 16.08
CA TRP A 421 -20.21 -5.02 16.88
C TRP A 421 -19.27 -3.85 16.59
N TYR A 422 -18.83 -3.17 17.64
CA TYR A 422 -17.83 -2.12 17.57
C TYR A 422 -16.44 -2.73 17.75
N GLY A 423 -15.72 -2.85 16.62
CA GLY A 423 -14.47 -3.59 16.53
C GLY A 423 -13.25 -2.74 16.81
N ILE A 424 -12.36 -3.29 17.64
CA ILE A 424 -11.00 -2.81 17.84
C ILE A 424 -10.03 -4.01 17.74
N PRO A 425 -9.00 -3.96 16.88
CA PRO A 425 -8.87 -2.98 15.80
C PRO A 425 -10.08 -3.03 14.85
N GLY A 426 -10.33 -1.95 14.12
CA GLY A 426 -11.29 -1.96 13.02
C GLY A 426 -10.71 -2.60 11.77
N ASP A 427 -11.37 -2.38 10.63
CA ASP A 427 -11.00 -2.87 9.31
C ASP A 427 -9.58 -2.44 8.86
N LEU A 428 -9.12 -1.27 9.32
CA LEU A 428 -7.74 -0.79 9.04
C LEU A 428 -6.67 -1.47 9.90
N GLY A 429 -7.06 -2.32 10.85
CA GLY A 429 -6.17 -3.16 11.66
C GLY A 429 -5.36 -2.41 12.72
N GLY A 430 -4.64 -3.18 13.53
CA GLY A 430 -3.64 -2.68 14.48
C GLY A 430 -2.34 -2.22 13.80
N HIS A 431 -2.11 -2.71 12.58
CA HIS A 431 -0.98 -2.43 11.70
C HIS A 431 -1.44 -2.74 10.27
N ASN A 432 -1.00 -1.94 9.30
CA ASN A 432 -1.41 -2.03 7.90
C ASN A 432 -0.17 -2.10 6.99
N PHE A 433 -0.22 -1.62 5.75
CA PHE A 433 0.89 -1.69 4.80
C PHE A 433 2.17 -0.93 5.24
N ALA A 434 2.05 0.03 6.18
CA ALA A 434 3.16 0.85 6.64
C ALA A 434 4.26 -0.04 7.24
N ALA A 435 5.43 -0.08 6.63
CA ALA A 435 6.43 -1.07 6.99
C ALA A 435 6.92 -0.96 8.46
N MET A 436 7.11 -2.10 9.10
CA MET A 436 7.89 -2.27 10.33
C MET A 436 9.39 -2.14 10.05
N ALA A 437 10.19 -2.12 11.12
CA ALA A 437 11.64 -2.29 11.04
C ALA A 437 12.15 -3.16 12.19
N TYR A 438 13.28 -3.83 12.00
CA TYR A 438 13.98 -4.57 13.05
C TYR A 438 15.38 -3.99 13.25
N SER A 439 15.88 -3.99 14.48
CA SER A 439 17.30 -3.70 14.75
C SER A 439 17.97 -4.89 15.42
N PRO A 440 18.97 -5.53 14.79
CA PRO A 440 19.75 -6.59 15.43
C PRO A 440 20.55 -6.09 16.64
N LYS A 441 20.80 -4.77 16.74
CA LYS A 441 21.52 -4.17 17.88
C LYS A 441 20.66 -4.13 19.15
N THR A 442 19.38 -3.79 19.01
CA THR A 442 18.43 -3.70 20.15
C THR A 442 17.67 -5.01 20.35
N GLY A 443 17.55 -5.83 19.30
CA GLY A 443 16.70 -7.01 19.27
C GLY A 443 15.20 -6.69 19.23
N LEU A 444 14.82 -5.45 18.91
CA LEU A 444 13.43 -4.99 18.90
C LEU A 444 12.87 -4.91 17.49
N VAL A 445 11.57 -5.19 17.37
CA VAL A 445 10.77 -4.91 16.17
C VAL A 445 9.97 -3.65 16.41
N TYR A 446 10.09 -2.65 15.54
CA TYR A 446 9.37 -1.40 15.60
C TYR A 446 8.16 -1.47 14.68
N ILE A 447 6.97 -1.27 15.22
CA ILE A 447 5.68 -1.44 14.54
C ILE A 447 4.98 -0.07 14.47
N PRO A 448 4.56 0.42 13.29
CA PRO A 448 3.67 1.57 13.19
C PRO A 448 2.25 1.11 13.53
N ALA A 449 1.96 1.13 14.84
CA ALA A 449 0.72 0.65 15.39
C ALA A 449 -0.39 1.72 15.33
N GLN A 450 -1.63 1.27 15.27
CA GLN A 450 -2.79 2.14 15.26
C GLN A 450 -4.02 1.50 15.90
N GLN A 451 -4.98 2.35 16.21
CA GLN A 451 -6.31 1.99 16.64
C GLN A 451 -7.29 2.86 15.84
N VAL A 452 -7.93 2.24 14.85
CA VAL A 452 -9.02 2.85 14.08
C VAL A 452 -10.24 1.98 14.28
N PRO A 453 -11.25 2.40 15.06
CA PRO A 453 -12.44 1.59 15.29
C PRO A 453 -13.29 1.43 14.03
N PHE A 454 -14.10 0.36 13.97
CA PHE A 454 -15.07 0.16 12.90
C PHE A 454 -16.36 -0.47 13.42
N LEU A 455 -17.52 0.02 12.95
CA LEU A 455 -18.82 -0.54 13.33
C LEU A 455 -19.26 -1.58 12.30
N TYR A 456 -19.27 -2.85 12.73
CA TYR A 456 -19.69 -3.97 11.91
C TYR A 456 -21.19 -4.22 12.08
N LYS A 457 -21.92 -4.14 10.96
CA LYS A 457 -23.34 -4.47 10.92
C LYS A 457 -23.69 -5.20 9.63
N ASN A 458 -24.42 -6.30 9.77
CA ASN A 458 -24.91 -7.08 8.62
C ASN A 458 -25.79 -6.23 7.71
N GLN A 459 -25.62 -6.42 6.40
CA GLN A 459 -26.51 -5.84 5.39
C GLN A 459 -27.97 -6.28 5.63
N VAL A 460 -28.90 -5.33 5.54
CA VAL A 460 -30.34 -5.62 5.64
C VAL A 460 -30.87 -6.14 4.30
N GLY A 461 -31.70 -7.19 4.33
CA GLY A 461 -32.33 -7.74 3.12
C GLY A 461 -31.50 -8.76 2.33
N GLY A 462 -30.36 -9.19 2.88
CA GLY A 462 -29.46 -10.18 2.26
C GLY A 462 -28.41 -9.57 1.34
N PHE A 463 -27.41 -10.39 0.99
CA PHE A 463 -26.30 -9.95 0.15
C PHE A 463 -26.68 -9.84 -1.33
N LYS A 464 -26.43 -8.67 -1.91
CA LYS A 464 -26.55 -8.40 -3.34
C LYS A 464 -25.30 -7.67 -3.83
N PRO A 465 -24.55 -8.24 -4.78
CA PRO A 465 -23.37 -7.58 -5.31
C PRO A 465 -23.75 -6.48 -6.31
N HIS A 466 -22.95 -5.43 -6.31
CA HIS A 466 -23.04 -4.27 -7.20
C HIS A 466 -21.73 -4.18 -8.02
N PRO A 467 -21.78 -3.96 -9.35
CA PRO A 467 -20.58 -3.91 -10.18
C PRO A 467 -19.62 -2.76 -9.82
N ASP A 468 -20.17 -1.58 -9.50
CA ASP A 468 -19.43 -0.32 -9.35
C ASP A 468 -19.41 0.15 -7.87
N SER A 469 -19.46 -0.77 -6.90
CA SER A 469 -19.34 -0.45 -5.47
C SER A 469 -18.63 -1.55 -4.69
N TRP A 470 -18.29 -1.25 -3.44
CA TRP A 470 -17.86 -2.26 -2.48
C TRP A 470 -18.97 -3.28 -2.20
N ASN A 471 -18.57 -4.54 -2.05
CA ASN A 471 -19.42 -5.71 -1.85
C ASN A 471 -19.05 -6.43 -0.55
N LEU A 472 -19.04 -5.70 0.55
CA LEU A 472 -18.55 -6.20 1.84
C LEU A 472 -19.57 -7.11 2.56
N GLY A 473 -20.85 -7.02 2.19
CA GLY A 473 -21.95 -7.66 2.93
C GLY A 473 -22.28 -6.97 4.25
N LEU A 474 -22.01 -5.66 4.31
CA LEU A 474 -22.25 -4.77 5.44
C LEU A 474 -23.33 -3.73 5.13
N ASP A 475 -23.96 -3.19 6.17
CA ASP A 475 -24.76 -1.97 6.06
C ASP A 475 -23.84 -0.74 5.98
N MET A 476 -23.53 -0.30 4.76
CA MET A 476 -22.63 0.83 4.52
C MET A 476 -23.12 2.15 5.14
N THR A 477 -24.41 2.28 5.46
CA THR A 477 -24.93 3.46 6.17
C THR A 477 -24.48 3.55 7.63
N LYS A 478 -23.87 2.47 8.14
CA LYS A 478 -23.34 2.33 9.50
C LYS A 478 -21.82 2.14 9.57
N ALA A 479 -21.15 1.93 8.44
CA ALA A 479 -19.70 1.68 8.37
C ALA A 479 -18.85 2.94 8.63
N GLY A 480 -19.42 4.14 8.43
CA GLY A 480 -18.75 5.43 8.68
C GLY A 480 -18.93 5.96 10.10
N LEU A 481 -18.41 7.17 10.35
CA LEU A 481 -18.50 7.82 11.65
C LEU A 481 -19.97 8.18 11.95
N PRO A 482 -20.50 7.86 13.15
CA PRO A 482 -21.80 8.34 13.56
C PRO A 482 -21.84 9.88 13.59
N ASP A 483 -22.89 10.48 13.02
CA ASP A 483 -22.98 11.94 12.79
C ASP A 483 -23.52 12.73 14.02
N THR A 484 -23.39 12.21 15.24
CA THR A 484 -23.75 12.96 16.46
C THR A 484 -22.50 13.39 17.23
N PRO A 485 -22.49 14.58 17.85
CA PRO A 485 -21.33 15.06 18.61
C PRO A 485 -20.84 14.06 19.68
N GLU A 486 -21.76 13.40 20.39
CA GLU A 486 -21.44 12.46 21.46
C GLU A 486 -20.75 11.21 20.91
N ALA A 487 -21.26 10.67 19.80
CA ALA A 487 -20.70 9.47 19.18
C ALA A 487 -19.37 9.76 18.49
N ARG A 488 -19.22 10.95 17.87
CA ARG A 488 -17.91 11.43 17.37
C ARG A 488 -16.89 11.55 18.49
N THR A 489 -17.28 12.13 19.61
CA THR A 489 -16.41 12.28 20.78
C THR A 489 -16.01 10.92 21.34
N ALA A 490 -16.92 9.95 21.39
CA ALA A 490 -16.60 8.59 21.81
C ALA A 490 -15.61 7.92 20.85
N PHE A 491 -15.86 7.99 19.54
CA PHE A 491 -14.99 7.43 18.52
C PHE A 491 -13.56 8.02 18.58
N MET A 492 -13.46 9.35 18.75
CA MET A 492 -12.18 10.06 18.84
C MET A 492 -11.29 9.60 20.00
N LYS A 493 -11.88 9.14 21.12
CA LYS A 493 -11.09 8.62 22.26
C LYS A 493 -10.38 7.31 21.92
N ASP A 494 -10.93 6.56 20.97
CA ASP A 494 -10.40 5.29 20.51
C ASP A 494 -9.54 5.44 19.24
N LEU A 495 -9.44 6.64 18.67
CA LEU A 495 -8.63 6.90 17.49
C LEU A 495 -7.18 7.20 17.90
N LYS A 496 -6.25 6.29 17.63
CA LYS A 496 -4.86 6.39 18.11
C LYS A 496 -3.85 5.92 17.07
N GLY A 497 -2.65 6.49 17.08
CA GLY A 497 -1.49 5.97 16.35
C GLY A 497 -0.24 6.13 17.20
N TRP A 498 0.70 5.17 17.12
CA TRP A 498 1.92 5.17 17.91
C TRP A 498 2.95 4.19 17.33
N ILE A 499 4.21 4.32 17.72
CA ILE A 499 5.21 3.27 17.51
C ILE A 499 5.13 2.29 18.69
N VAL A 500 5.11 0.98 18.41
CA VAL A 500 5.44 -0.06 19.39
C VAL A 500 6.85 -0.57 19.12
N ALA A 501 7.76 -0.42 20.07
CA ALA A 501 9.02 -1.16 20.05
C ALA A 501 8.81 -2.49 20.76
N TRP A 502 8.49 -3.53 19.99
CA TRP A 502 8.17 -4.86 20.46
C TRP A 502 9.43 -5.68 20.73
N ASP A 503 9.52 -6.28 21.92
CA ASP A 503 10.53 -7.28 22.26
C ASP A 503 9.99 -8.66 21.88
N PRO A 504 10.44 -9.28 20.76
CA PRO A 504 9.90 -10.56 20.30
C PRO A 504 10.21 -11.71 21.26
N LYS A 505 11.25 -11.60 22.10
CA LYS A 505 11.59 -12.65 23.08
C LYS A 505 10.64 -12.61 24.27
N LYS A 506 10.28 -11.41 24.72
CA LYS A 506 9.37 -11.21 25.85
C LYS A 506 7.90 -11.14 25.44
N GLN A 507 7.63 -10.93 24.15
CA GLN A 507 6.30 -10.70 23.60
C GLN A 507 5.54 -9.57 24.31
N GLN A 508 6.22 -8.43 24.46
CA GLN A 508 5.66 -7.21 25.04
C GLN A 508 6.37 -5.98 24.49
N ALA A 509 5.73 -4.81 24.62
CA ALA A 509 6.38 -3.54 24.30
C ALA A 509 7.54 -3.26 25.27
N ALA A 510 8.71 -2.95 24.73
CA ALA A 510 9.83 -2.38 25.46
C ALA A 510 9.60 -0.89 25.76
N TRP A 511 9.06 -0.17 24.79
CA TRP A 511 8.63 1.22 24.89
C TRP A 511 7.63 1.54 23.76
N VAL A 512 6.97 2.69 23.86
CA VAL A 512 6.05 3.23 22.84
C VAL A 512 6.32 4.71 22.61
N VAL A 513 5.95 5.23 21.43
CA VAL A 513 5.94 6.67 21.11
C VAL A 513 4.58 7.03 20.56
N ASP A 514 3.80 7.81 21.32
CA ASP A 514 2.46 8.24 20.92
C ASP A 514 2.51 9.29 19.81
N HIS A 515 1.63 9.15 18.83
CA HIS A 515 1.41 10.11 17.76
C HIS A 515 0.05 10.77 17.89
N LYS A 516 -0.14 11.86 17.15
CA LYS A 516 -1.39 12.63 17.17
C LYS A 516 -2.62 11.81 16.74
N GLY A 517 -2.43 10.91 15.78
CA GLY A 517 -3.47 10.05 15.24
C GLY A 517 -2.88 8.86 14.48
N PRO A 518 -3.74 7.97 13.94
CA PRO A 518 -3.34 6.78 13.18
C PRO A 518 -2.77 7.11 11.80
N TRP A 519 -2.54 6.05 10.99
CA TRP A 519 -2.16 6.16 9.58
C TRP A 519 -0.83 6.87 9.34
N ASN A 520 0.12 6.68 10.27
CA ASN A 520 1.50 7.14 10.12
C ASN A 520 2.29 6.22 9.19
N GLY A 521 3.39 6.72 8.65
CA GLY A 521 4.21 6.01 7.69
C GLY A 521 5.03 4.86 8.28
N GLY A 522 5.65 4.12 7.36
CA GLY A 522 6.55 3.01 7.71
C GLY A 522 7.83 3.48 8.41
N LEU A 523 8.59 2.51 8.88
CA LEU A 523 9.76 2.69 9.73
C LEU A 523 11.05 2.24 9.04
N LEU A 524 12.15 2.86 9.47
CA LEU A 524 13.52 2.51 9.07
C LEU A 524 14.41 2.47 10.32
N ALA A 525 15.12 1.36 10.54
CA ALA A 525 16.13 1.25 11.59
C ALA A 525 17.55 1.35 11.00
N THR A 526 18.49 1.94 11.76
CA THR A 526 19.88 2.16 11.29
C THR A 526 20.94 1.75 12.30
N GLY A 527 22.18 1.53 11.84
CA GLY A 527 23.35 1.22 12.65
C GLY A 527 23.72 2.34 13.63
N GLY A 528 23.30 3.57 13.36
CA GLY A 528 23.43 4.74 14.23
C GLY A 528 22.53 4.75 15.47
N ASP A 529 21.82 3.66 15.76
CA ASP A 529 20.80 3.52 16.82
C ASP A 529 19.62 4.48 16.64
N LEU A 530 19.20 4.70 15.40
CA LEU A 530 18.07 5.58 15.05
C LEU A 530 16.92 4.82 14.40
N LEU A 531 15.71 5.32 14.63
CA LEU A 531 14.47 4.94 13.98
C LEU A 531 13.89 6.16 13.26
N PHE A 532 13.66 6.08 11.95
CA PHE A 532 13.04 7.16 11.18
C PHE A 532 11.58 6.84 10.84
N GLN A 533 10.70 7.84 10.94
CA GLN A 533 9.29 7.72 10.58
C GLN A 533 8.74 9.04 10.02
N GLY A 534 7.87 8.96 9.02
CA GLY A 534 7.00 10.06 8.65
C GLY A 534 5.61 9.92 9.28
N LEU A 535 4.97 11.03 9.62
CA LEU A 535 3.70 11.05 10.35
C LEU A 535 2.55 11.63 9.53
N ALA A 536 1.32 11.30 9.91
CA ALA A 536 0.09 11.76 9.25
C ALA A 536 -0.08 13.29 9.29
N ASN A 537 0.47 13.95 10.31
CA ASN A 537 0.45 15.41 10.47
C ASN A 537 1.46 16.15 9.57
N GLY A 538 2.27 15.43 8.80
CA GLY A 538 3.26 15.97 7.89
C GLY A 538 4.65 16.20 8.47
N GLU A 539 4.89 15.72 9.69
CA GLU A 539 6.21 15.75 10.31
C GLU A 539 7.02 14.49 9.95
N PHE A 540 8.34 14.65 9.81
CA PHE A 540 9.30 13.57 9.65
C PHE A 540 10.26 13.56 10.84
N HIS A 541 10.37 12.41 11.51
CA HIS A 541 11.09 12.27 12.78
C HIS A 541 12.25 11.27 12.70
N ALA A 542 13.22 11.47 13.59
CA ALA A 542 14.19 10.47 13.98
C ALA A 542 14.20 10.27 15.50
N TYR A 543 13.96 9.04 15.94
CA TYR A 543 13.92 8.63 17.34
C TYR A 543 15.17 7.82 17.71
N ASP A 544 15.57 7.84 18.99
CA ASP A 544 16.51 6.87 19.55
C ASP A 544 15.86 5.47 19.54
N ALA A 545 16.48 4.54 18.83
CA ALA A 545 15.97 3.18 18.66
C ALA A 545 15.95 2.34 19.96
N THR A 546 16.62 2.81 21.03
CA THR A 546 16.73 2.11 22.31
C THR A 546 15.65 2.50 23.31
N ASN A 547 15.10 3.71 23.22
CA ASN A 547 14.18 4.26 24.22
C ASN A 547 13.04 5.12 23.66
N GLY A 548 12.99 5.39 22.35
CA GLY A 548 11.94 6.17 21.71
C GLY A 548 12.07 7.68 21.86
N ALA A 549 13.17 8.22 22.40
CA ALA A 549 13.35 9.66 22.52
C ALA A 549 13.38 10.33 21.14
N ASP A 550 12.59 11.38 20.94
CA ASP A 550 12.59 12.19 19.71
C ASP A 550 13.85 13.07 19.65
N LEU A 551 14.68 12.84 18.64
CA LEU A 551 15.98 13.50 18.47
C LEU A 551 16.00 14.52 17.33
N PHE A 552 15.00 14.48 16.44
CA PHE A 552 14.92 15.30 15.25
C PHE A 552 13.50 15.29 14.70
N HIS A 553 13.03 16.46 14.25
CA HIS A 553 11.81 16.59 13.47
C HIS A 553 12.01 17.56 12.30
N PHE A 554 11.18 17.40 11.27
CA PHE A 554 11.13 18.27 10.10
C PHE A 554 9.71 18.35 9.54
N ASP A 555 9.23 19.56 9.23
CA ASP A 555 7.93 19.76 8.57
C ASP A 555 8.04 19.52 7.06
N ALA A 556 7.48 18.40 6.60
CA ALA A 556 7.46 18.01 5.20
C ALA A 556 6.30 18.62 4.39
N GLN A 557 5.42 19.39 5.05
CA GLN A 557 4.26 20.11 4.50
C GLN A 557 3.10 19.22 4.04
N SER A 558 3.18 17.91 4.25
CA SER A 558 2.18 16.93 3.83
C SER A 558 2.34 15.63 4.58
N GLY A 559 1.23 14.98 4.93
CA GLY A 559 1.25 13.68 5.61
C GLY A 559 2.12 12.64 4.89
N ILE A 560 2.87 11.86 5.67
CA ILE A 560 3.81 10.86 5.15
C ILE A 560 3.33 9.47 5.58
N ILE A 561 3.03 8.63 4.59
CA ILE A 561 2.61 7.23 4.80
C ILE A 561 3.62 6.21 4.24
N ALA A 562 4.56 6.66 3.40
CA ALA A 562 5.60 5.80 2.85
C ALA A 562 6.69 5.47 3.90
N PRO A 563 7.37 4.32 3.77
CA PRO A 563 8.56 4.03 4.58
C PRO A 563 9.79 4.83 4.13
N PRO A 564 10.64 5.30 5.05
CA PRO A 564 11.93 5.89 4.72
C PRO A 564 12.95 4.83 4.27
N ILE A 565 13.98 5.28 3.57
CA ILE A 565 15.20 4.52 3.25
C ILE A 565 16.45 5.32 3.63
N THR A 566 17.60 4.65 3.75
CA THR A 566 18.91 5.31 3.87
C THR A 566 19.93 4.66 2.95
N TYR A 567 20.83 5.47 2.40
CA TYR A 567 21.80 5.05 1.37
C TYR A 567 23.02 5.96 1.40
N LYS A 568 24.06 5.63 0.62
CA LYS A 568 25.19 6.54 0.35
C LYS A 568 25.24 6.94 -1.11
N ALA A 569 25.47 8.22 -1.35
CA ALA A 569 25.78 8.73 -2.68
C ALA A 569 26.93 9.73 -2.59
N LYS A 570 27.92 9.61 -3.48
CA LYS A 570 29.12 10.48 -3.49
C LYS A 570 29.80 10.55 -2.11
N GLY A 571 29.85 9.42 -1.40
CA GLY A 571 30.51 9.28 -0.09
C GLY A 571 29.73 9.83 1.11
N LYS A 572 28.49 10.30 0.93
CA LYS A 572 27.66 10.86 2.01
C LYS A 572 26.44 9.99 2.25
N GLN A 573 26.07 9.82 3.52
CA GLN A 573 24.81 9.17 3.88
C GLN A 573 23.63 10.12 3.69
N TYR A 574 22.54 9.60 3.14
CA TYR A 574 21.27 10.27 2.96
C TYR A 574 20.14 9.43 3.56
N VAL A 575 19.12 10.09 4.10
CA VAL A 575 17.83 9.48 4.46
C VAL A 575 16.77 10.05 3.54
N ALA A 576 15.99 9.23 2.85
CA ALA A 576 14.96 9.70 1.92
C ALA A 576 13.60 9.06 2.18
N VAL A 577 12.54 9.78 1.82
CA VAL A 577 11.15 9.30 1.96
C VAL A 577 10.26 9.95 0.90
N GLU A 578 9.25 9.22 0.44
CA GLU A 578 8.17 9.78 -0.37
C GLU A 578 7.12 10.44 0.55
N VAL A 579 6.84 11.71 0.32
CA VAL A 579 5.86 12.51 1.03
C VAL A 579 4.59 12.57 0.18
N GLY A 580 3.43 12.32 0.79
CA GLY A 580 2.15 12.48 0.14
C GLY A 580 1.04 11.73 0.85
N TRP A 581 0.08 12.49 1.37
CA TRP A 581 -1.06 12.00 2.12
C TRP A 581 -2.04 11.25 1.21
N GLY A 582 -2.58 10.13 1.68
CA GLY A 582 -3.50 9.31 0.89
C GLY A 582 -3.73 7.93 1.47
N GLY A 583 -4.08 6.99 0.59
CA GLY A 583 -4.58 5.68 0.98
C GLY A 583 -6.04 5.75 1.45
N ILE A 584 -6.56 4.64 1.98
CA ILE A 584 -7.99 4.51 2.29
C ILE A 584 -8.46 5.38 3.46
N TYR A 585 -7.63 5.59 4.49
CA TYR A 585 -8.03 6.31 5.70
C TYR A 585 -8.57 7.73 5.41
N PRO A 586 -7.84 8.63 4.71
CA PRO A 586 -8.38 9.94 4.32
C PRO A 586 -9.47 9.90 3.26
N PHE A 587 -9.68 8.77 2.58
CA PHE A 587 -10.72 8.64 1.57
C PHE A 587 -12.06 8.26 2.21
N PHE A 588 -12.06 7.21 3.02
CA PHE A 588 -13.27 6.66 3.60
C PHE A 588 -13.67 7.35 4.90
N LEU A 589 -12.74 7.53 5.85
CA LEU A 589 -13.03 8.21 7.12
C LEU A 589 -12.95 9.74 7.02
N GLY A 590 -12.58 10.26 5.85
CA GLY A 590 -12.91 11.62 5.45
C GLY A 590 -12.54 12.69 6.49
N GLY A 591 -13.53 13.44 6.97
CA GLY A 591 -13.35 14.51 7.96
C GLY A 591 -12.60 14.05 9.21
N LEU A 592 -12.78 12.79 9.63
CA LEU A 592 -12.10 12.24 10.80
C LEU A 592 -10.58 12.17 10.62
N ALA A 593 -10.12 11.83 9.41
CA ALA A 593 -8.70 11.73 9.11
C ALA A 593 -7.96 13.06 9.29
N ARG A 594 -8.68 14.20 9.23
CA ARG A 594 -8.13 15.53 9.51
C ARG A 594 -7.65 15.71 10.96
N THR A 595 -8.09 14.86 11.88
CA THR A 595 -7.68 14.89 13.30
C THR A 595 -6.29 14.29 13.54
N SER A 596 -5.81 13.47 12.61
CA SER A 596 -4.42 12.99 12.60
C SER A 596 -3.44 14.09 12.18
N GLY A 597 -3.97 15.22 11.71
CA GLY A 597 -3.25 16.43 11.29
C GLY A 597 -3.79 16.93 9.95
N TRP A 598 -3.98 18.24 9.83
CA TRP A 598 -4.41 18.87 8.58
C TRP A 598 -3.22 19.35 7.77
N THR A 599 -3.09 18.83 6.54
CA THR A 599 -2.13 19.33 5.55
C THR A 599 -2.80 19.48 4.18
N VAL A 600 -2.34 20.42 3.37
CA VAL A 600 -2.65 20.43 1.94
C VAL A 600 -1.67 19.50 1.26
N ASN A 601 -2.18 18.48 0.57
CA ASN A 601 -1.33 17.44 0.03
C ASN A 601 -0.45 17.96 -1.13
N HIS A 602 0.86 17.80 -0.98
CA HIS A 602 1.93 18.17 -1.89
C HIS A 602 2.88 16.98 -2.01
N SER A 603 2.70 16.16 -3.05
CA SER A 603 3.50 14.95 -3.18
C SER A 603 4.92 15.26 -3.65
N ARG A 604 5.93 14.68 -2.98
CA ARG A 604 7.35 14.88 -3.29
C ARG A 604 8.21 13.71 -2.82
N VAL A 605 9.41 13.60 -3.38
CA VAL A 605 10.50 12.84 -2.76
C VAL A 605 11.39 13.82 -2.02
N VAL A 606 11.72 13.55 -0.75
CA VAL A 606 12.67 14.35 0.02
C VAL A 606 13.86 13.50 0.43
N ALA A 607 15.04 14.11 0.50
CA ALA A 607 16.23 13.48 1.05
C ALA A 607 16.96 14.43 2.00
N PHE A 608 17.51 13.87 3.07
CA PHE A 608 18.18 14.56 4.16
C PHE A 608 19.63 14.13 4.26
N SER A 609 20.52 15.07 4.64
CA SER A 609 21.92 14.81 4.97
C SER A 609 22.40 15.79 6.04
N LEU A 610 23.56 15.52 6.68
CA LEU A 610 24.11 16.39 7.71
C LEU A 610 24.56 17.77 7.18
N ASP A 611 24.83 17.87 5.88
CA ASP A 611 25.28 19.07 5.19
C ASP A 611 24.21 19.67 4.25
N GLY A 612 22.97 19.21 4.36
CA GLY A 612 21.84 19.71 3.57
C GLY A 612 21.60 21.21 3.77
N ASN A 613 21.16 21.88 2.71
CA ASN A 613 20.86 23.31 2.71
C ASN A 613 19.64 23.68 1.85
N ALA A 614 18.88 22.69 1.38
CA ALA A 614 17.66 22.93 0.62
C ALA A 614 16.56 23.43 1.55
N VAL A 615 15.61 24.18 0.99
CA VAL A 615 14.46 24.74 1.71
C VAL A 615 13.23 24.45 0.87
N LEU A 616 12.18 23.97 1.51
CA LEU A 616 10.89 23.74 0.86
C LEU A 616 10.24 25.10 0.48
N PRO A 617 9.47 25.15 -0.61
CA PRO A 617 8.73 26.35 -0.95
C PRO A 617 7.72 26.72 0.16
N PRO A 618 7.26 27.98 0.25
CA PRO A 618 6.24 28.38 1.22
C PRO A 618 4.96 27.53 1.10
N GLN A 619 4.37 27.16 2.24
CA GLN A 619 3.18 26.32 2.33
C GLN A 619 1.88 27.16 2.24
N ASN A 620 0.81 26.54 1.71
CA ASN A 620 -0.56 27.05 1.86
C ASN A 620 -1.35 26.17 2.81
N ASP A 621 -1.54 26.61 4.05
CA ASP A 621 -2.09 25.77 5.11
C ASP A 621 -3.63 25.74 5.14
N LYS A 622 -4.28 26.68 4.45
CA LYS A 622 -5.73 26.90 4.58
C LYS A 622 -6.58 26.07 3.62
N GLY A 623 -5.95 25.43 2.62
CA GLY A 623 -6.65 24.68 1.57
C GLY A 623 -7.68 25.53 0.82
N PHE A 624 -8.71 24.89 0.27
CA PHE A 624 -9.80 25.58 -0.42
C PHE A 624 -10.81 26.17 0.57
N LEU A 625 -11.27 27.40 0.30
CA LEU A 625 -12.36 28.03 1.03
C LEU A 625 -13.71 27.36 0.66
N PRO A 626 -14.54 26.97 1.64
CA PRO A 626 -15.87 26.44 1.40
C PRO A 626 -16.69 27.41 0.55
N VAL A 627 -17.33 26.86 -0.49
CA VAL A 627 -18.20 27.64 -1.37
C VAL A 627 -19.64 27.56 -0.82
N LYS A 628 -20.31 28.72 -0.66
CA LYS A 628 -21.67 28.78 -0.10
C LYS A 628 -22.66 27.91 -0.89
N PRO A 629 -23.27 26.87 -0.29
CA PRO A 629 -24.12 25.92 -1.02
C PRO A 629 -25.46 26.53 -1.46
N PRO A 630 -26.19 25.89 -2.40
CA PRO A 630 -27.59 26.20 -2.66
C PRO A 630 -28.43 26.09 -1.38
N ALA A 631 -29.34 27.05 -1.13
CA ALA A 631 -30.14 27.06 0.09
C ALA A 631 -31.30 26.04 0.07
N GLN A 632 -31.77 25.67 -1.13
CA GLN A 632 -32.92 24.79 -1.32
C GLN A 632 -32.47 23.38 -1.71
N TYR A 633 -33.11 22.39 -1.09
CA TYR A 633 -32.99 20.97 -1.40
C TYR A 633 -34.29 20.24 -1.06
N ASP A 634 -34.53 19.08 -1.65
CA ASP A 634 -35.69 18.24 -1.37
C ASP A 634 -35.41 17.28 -0.22
N THR A 635 -36.02 17.55 0.94
CA THR A 635 -35.90 16.74 2.15
C THR A 635 -36.50 15.34 2.01
N LYS A 636 -37.41 15.11 1.05
CA LYS A 636 -38.07 13.81 0.88
C LYS A 636 -37.15 12.74 0.30
N VAL A 637 -36.09 13.16 -0.40
CA VAL A 637 -35.16 12.25 -1.09
C VAL A 637 -33.79 12.17 -0.45
N THR A 638 -33.50 12.99 0.58
CA THR A 638 -32.15 13.05 1.19
C THR A 638 -31.76 11.77 1.91
N ASP A 639 -32.71 11.02 2.47
CA ASP A 639 -32.41 9.74 3.15
C ASP A 639 -31.99 8.67 2.13
N ASN A 640 -32.69 8.60 0.99
CA ASN A 640 -32.28 7.77 -0.13
C ASN A 640 -30.93 8.25 -0.70
N GLY A 641 -30.75 9.57 -0.85
CA GLY A 641 -29.49 10.16 -1.27
C GLY A 641 -28.31 9.80 -0.37
N TYR A 642 -28.53 9.77 0.95
CA TYR A 642 -27.53 9.33 1.93
C TYR A 642 -27.18 7.85 1.74
N PHE A 643 -28.17 6.97 1.59
CA PHE A 643 -27.94 5.55 1.32
C PHE A 643 -27.11 5.33 0.05
N GLN A 644 -27.49 6.00 -1.05
CA GLN A 644 -26.79 5.92 -2.33
C GLN A 644 -25.36 6.48 -2.22
N PHE A 645 -25.18 7.63 -1.56
CA PHE A 645 -23.86 8.21 -1.33
C PHE A 645 -22.95 7.28 -0.51
N GLN A 646 -23.45 6.72 0.59
CA GLN A 646 -22.67 5.81 1.44
C GLN A 646 -22.28 4.52 0.72
N THR A 647 -23.09 4.08 -0.25
CA THR A 647 -22.82 2.85 -1.01
C THR A 647 -21.82 3.08 -2.14
N TYR A 648 -21.94 4.18 -2.90
CA TYR A 648 -21.19 4.37 -4.15
C TYR A 648 -20.10 5.45 -4.07
N CYS A 649 -20.20 6.41 -3.14
CA CYS A 649 -19.35 7.61 -3.15
C CYS A 649 -18.43 7.73 -1.93
N ALA A 650 -18.87 7.26 -0.75
CA ALA A 650 -18.17 7.47 0.52
C ALA A 650 -16.75 6.89 0.55
N ALA A 651 -16.51 5.77 -0.14
CA ALA A 651 -15.18 5.15 -0.25
C ALA A 651 -14.12 6.08 -0.88
N CYS A 652 -14.52 7.11 -1.61
CA CYS A 652 -13.61 8.10 -2.20
C CYS A 652 -13.80 9.52 -1.63
N HIS A 653 -15.05 9.91 -1.35
CA HIS A 653 -15.40 11.29 -1.03
C HIS A 653 -15.67 11.55 0.46
N GLY A 654 -15.30 10.60 1.33
CA GLY A 654 -15.49 10.67 2.76
C GLY A 654 -16.89 10.27 3.18
N ASP A 655 -16.98 9.55 4.28
CA ASP A 655 -18.24 9.28 4.97
C ASP A 655 -18.99 10.59 5.26
N ASN A 656 -20.32 10.51 5.31
CA ASN A 656 -21.19 11.67 5.56
C ASN A 656 -20.96 12.86 4.60
N GLY A 657 -20.29 12.66 3.46
CA GLY A 657 -19.95 13.71 2.51
C GLY A 657 -18.79 14.62 2.95
N GLU A 658 -18.02 14.25 3.97
CA GLU A 658 -16.91 15.09 4.48
C GLU A 658 -15.55 14.55 4.02
N GLY A 659 -14.93 15.10 2.98
CA GLY A 659 -13.62 14.61 2.49
C GLY A 659 -12.41 15.04 3.33
N ALA A 660 -11.27 14.35 3.26
CA ALA A 660 -10.06 14.68 4.04
C ALA A 660 -9.02 15.57 3.32
N GLY A 661 -9.30 16.05 2.11
CA GLY A 661 -8.40 16.95 1.37
C GLY A 661 -7.45 16.28 0.37
N VAL A 662 -7.55 14.96 0.16
CA VAL A 662 -6.83 14.26 -0.93
C VAL A 662 -7.67 14.21 -2.22
N LEU A 663 -8.93 13.80 -2.09
CA LEU A 663 -9.94 13.91 -3.15
C LEU A 663 -10.88 15.10 -2.89
N PRO A 664 -11.61 15.58 -3.93
CA PRO A 664 -12.53 16.70 -3.77
C PRO A 664 -13.61 16.43 -2.70
N ASP A 665 -13.78 17.38 -1.78
CA ASP A 665 -14.90 17.42 -0.84
C ASP A 665 -16.16 17.89 -1.59
N LEU A 666 -17.10 16.96 -1.80
CA LEU A 666 -18.24 17.19 -2.69
C LEU A 666 -19.23 18.23 -2.18
N ARG A 667 -19.21 18.57 -0.88
CA ARG A 667 -20.03 19.65 -0.30
C ARG A 667 -19.73 21.01 -0.95
N TRP A 668 -18.50 21.19 -1.42
CA TRP A 668 -18.04 22.46 -2.01
C TRP A 668 -17.95 22.42 -3.53
N SER A 669 -18.39 21.32 -4.16
CA SER A 669 -18.34 21.16 -5.61
C SER A 669 -19.20 22.21 -6.33
N GLY A 670 -18.72 22.74 -7.45
CA GLY A 670 -19.55 23.59 -8.32
C GLY A 670 -20.72 22.84 -8.94
N SER A 671 -20.57 21.52 -9.14
CA SER A 671 -21.56 20.69 -9.86
C SER A 671 -22.87 20.51 -9.09
N ILE A 672 -22.87 20.50 -7.75
CA ILE A 672 -24.09 20.29 -6.95
C ILE A 672 -25.12 21.42 -7.12
N ARG A 673 -24.71 22.57 -7.68
CA ARG A 673 -25.59 23.72 -7.95
C ARG A 673 -26.56 23.50 -9.09
N HIS A 674 -26.23 22.62 -10.04
CA HIS A 674 -27.02 22.38 -11.25
C HIS A 674 -27.18 20.88 -11.48
N GLN A 675 -28.42 20.41 -11.55
CA GLN A 675 -28.75 19.00 -11.74
C GLN A 675 -28.05 18.40 -12.97
N ASP A 676 -28.11 19.07 -14.13
CA ASP A 676 -27.48 18.60 -15.36
C ASP A 676 -25.94 18.55 -15.25
N ALA A 677 -25.33 19.52 -14.56
CA ALA A 677 -23.88 19.52 -14.35
C ALA A 677 -23.45 18.34 -13.46
N PHE A 678 -24.19 18.09 -12.37
CA PHE A 678 -23.95 16.95 -11.50
C PHE A 678 -24.14 15.63 -12.25
N TYR A 679 -25.22 15.49 -13.02
CA TYR A 679 -25.48 14.29 -13.81
C TYR A 679 -24.44 14.08 -14.94
N ASN A 680 -23.91 15.14 -15.54
CA ASN A 680 -22.82 15.01 -16.52
C ASN A 680 -21.52 14.49 -15.86
N VAL A 681 -21.23 14.90 -14.62
CA VAL A 681 -20.05 14.41 -13.88
C VAL A 681 -20.28 12.98 -13.38
N VAL A 682 -21.31 12.76 -12.58
CA VAL A 682 -21.56 11.50 -11.86
C VAL A 682 -22.24 10.47 -12.75
N GLY A 683 -23.25 10.86 -13.53
CA GLY A 683 -23.96 9.96 -14.42
C GLY A 683 -23.13 9.61 -15.65
N ARG A 684 -22.66 10.62 -16.40
CA ARG A 684 -22.02 10.43 -17.72
C ARG A 684 -20.50 10.33 -17.71
N GLY A 685 -19.83 10.55 -16.57
CA GLY A 685 -18.38 10.40 -16.45
C GLY A 685 -17.58 11.51 -17.12
N ALA A 686 -18.01 12.78 -17.02
CA ALA A 686 -17.25 13.89 -17.61
C ALA A 686 -15.80 14.01 -17.10
N LEU A 687 -15.49 13.39 -15.96
CA LEU A 687 -14.18 13.40 -15.30
C LEU A 687 -13.51 12.01 -15.25
N THR A 688 -13.99 11.03 -16.02
CA THR A 688 -13.46 9.65 -16.01
C THR A 688 -11.99 9.55 -16.36
N ALA A 689 -11.48 10.41 -17.25
CA ALA A 689 -10.05 10.47 -17.57
C ALA A 689 -9.16 10.81 -16.36
N TYR A 690 -9.73 11.40 -15.30
CA TYR A 690 -9.05 11.79 -14.06
C TYR A 690 -9.36 10.87 -12.88
N GLY A 691 -10.10 9.78 -13.09
CA GLY A 691 -10.42 8.81 -12.04
C GLY A 691 -11.83 8.90 -11.45
N MET A 692 -12.66 9.85 -11.88
CA MET A 692 -14.07 9.92 -11.45
C MET A 692 -14.96 9.14 -12.40
N ASP A 693 -15.41 7.95 -11.98
CA ASP A 693 -16.17 7.06 -12.84
C ASP A 693 -17.60 7.55 -13.13
N ARG A 694 -18.25 6.90 -14.09
CA ARG A 694 -19.65 7.11 -14.47
C ARG A 694 -20.53 6.10 -13.74
N PHE A 695 -21.70 6.54 -13.29
CA PHE A 695 -22.62 5.71 -12.52
C PHE A 695 -23.97 5.49 -13.21
N ASP A 696 -24.20 6.00 -14.42
CA ASP A 696 -25.44 5.75 -15.16
C ASP A 696 -25.62 4.29 -15.67
N THR A 697 -24.61 3.45 -15.46
CA THR A 697 -24.64 1.99 -15.66
C THR A 697 -25.17 1.23 -14.45
N SER A 698 -25.00 1.79 -13.24
CA SER A 698 -25.35 1.15 -11.97
C SER A 698 -26.44 1.88 -11.18
N MET A 699 -26.77 3.12 -11.57
CA MET A 699 -27.71 3.99 -10.89
C MET A 699 -28.68 4.66 -11.85
N LYS A 700 -29.92 4.85 -11.41
CA LYS A 700 -30.93 5.61 -12.15
C LYS A 700 -30.69 7.12 -12.00
N PRO A 701 -31.17 7.95 -12.94
CA PRO A 701 -31.03 9.40 -12.85
C PRO A 701 -31.60 10.04 -11.57
N ASP A 702 -32.70 9.49 -11.03
CA ASP A 702 -33.32 9.94 -9.78
C ASP A 702 -32.49 9.56 -8.53
N GLU A 703 -31.78 8.43 -8.56
CA GLU A 703 -30.85 8.04 -7.49
C GLU A 703 -29.62 8.97 -7.47
N ILE A 704 -29.08 9.32 -8.64
CA ILE A 704 -27.99 10.29 -8.78
C ILE A 704 -28.45 11.68 -8.31
N GLU A 705 -29.66 12.09 -8.67
CA GLU A 705 -30.24 13.35 -8.19
C GLU A 705 -30.44 13.34 -6.67
N ALA A 706 -30.86 12.23 -6.07
CA ALA A 706 -30.98 12.10 -4.63
C ALA A 706 -29.63 12.30 -3.91
N ILE A 707 -28.51 11.80 -4.47
CA ILE A 707 -27.16 12.09 -3.94
C ILE A 707 -26.90 13.59 -3.93
N ARG A 708 -27.21 14.30 -5.02
CA ARG A 708 -27.03 15.75 -5.10
C ARG A 708 -27.81 16.48 -4.00
N GLN A 709 -29.06 16.08 -3.75
CA GLN A 709 -29.91 16.66 -2.71
C GLN A 709 -29.33 16.41 -1.31
N PHE A 710 -28.83 15.20 -1.05
CA PHE A 710 -28.10 14.89 0.19
C PHE A 710 -26.86 15.78 0.37
N LEU A 711 -26.04 15.95 -0.68
CA LEU A 711 -24.84 16.79 -0.62
C LEU A 711 -25.18 18.26 -0.36
N ILE A 712 -26.26 18.79 -0.93
CA ILE A 712 -26.72 20.16 -0.64
C ILE A 712 -27.15 20.30 0.82
N LYS A 713 -27.97 19.36 1.32
CA LYS A 713 -28.35 19.32 2.74
C LYS A 713 -27.10 19.34 3.62
N ARG A 714 -26.17 18.43 3.35
CA ARG A 714 -24.94 18.29 4.14
C ARG A 714 -24.08 19.54 4.12
N ALA A 715 -23.89 20.12 2.94
CA ALA A 715 -23.12 21.35 2.79
C ALA A 715 -23.74 22.49 3.61
N ASN A 716 -25.08 22.63 3.65
CA ASN A 716 -25.74 23.65 4.47
C ASN A 716 -25.53 23.41 5.97
N GLU A 717 -25.57 22.15 6.43
CA GLU A 717 -25.36 21.78 7.83
C GLU A 717 -23.95 22.11 8.34
N THR A 718 -22.93 21.99 7.48
CA THR A 718 -21.53 22.13 7.89
C THR A 718 -20.85 23.41 7.43
N TYR A 719 -21.46 24.20 6.54
CA TYR A 719 -20.84 25.37 5.90
C TYR A 719 -20.30 26.39 6.91
N GLN A 720 -21.14 26.85 7.84
CA GLN A 720 -20.75 27.93 8.75
C GLN A 720 -19.58 27.51 9.64
N ARG A 721 -19.64 26.28 10.17
CA ARG A 721 -18.58 25.65 10.96
C ARG A 721 -17.25 25.58 10.20
N GLU A 722 -17.29 25.15 8.94
CA GLU A 722 -16.10 25.01 8.09
C GLU A 722 -15.50 26.37 7.67
N VAL A 723 -16.33 27.39 7.49
CA VAL A 723 -15.90 28.77 7.27
C VAL A 723 -15.22 29.34 8.52
N ASP A 724 -15.83 29.17 9.68
CA ASP A 724 -15.30 29.70 10.94
C ASP A 724 -14.00 29.01 11.33
N ALA A 725 -13.89 27.69 11.11
CA ALA A 725 -12.66 26.95 11.32
C ALA A 725 -11.48 27.48 10.46
N ARG A 726 -11.73 27.86 9.20
CA ARG A 726 -10.69 28.38 8.28
C ARG A 726 -10.33 29.85 8.49
N LYS A 727 -11.20 30.62 9.16
CA LYS A 727 -10.90 32.00 9.57
C LYS A 727 -9.97 32.09 10.77
N ASN A 728 -9.69 30.97 11.45
CA ASN A 728 -8.78 30.96 12.57
C ASN A 728 -7.35 31.25 12.10
N ASP A 729 -6.77 32.33 12.62
CA ASP A 729 -5.40 32.76 12.30
C ASP A 729 -4.32 31.86 12.92
N LYS A 730 -4.70 30.95 13.83
CA LYS A 730 -3.81 29.95 14.45
C LYS A 730 -3.87 28.57 13.76
N GLY A 731 -4.46 28.49 12.56
CA GLY A 731 -4.68 27.24 11.83
C GLY A 731 -6.09 26.66 12.01
N ILE A 732 -6.43 25.64 11.21
CA ILE A 732 -7.78 25.04 11.19
C ILE A 732 -7.95 24.14 12.43
N PRO A 733 -8.89 24.45 13.36
CA PRO A 733 -9.10 23.61 14.53
C PRO A 733 -9.75 22.28 14.15
N GLU A 734 -9.10 21.19 14.51
CA GLU A 734 -9.48 19.83 14.09
C GLU A 734 -10.89 19.46 14.58
N ASN A 735 -11.14 19.60 15.89
CA ASN A 735 -12.44 19.29 16.49
C ASN A 735 -13.58 20.18 15.98
N ALA A 736 -13.26 21.45 15.66
CA ALA A 736 -14.26 22.40 15.16
C ALA A 736 -14.79 21.96 13.80
N THR A 737 -13.94 21.45 12.90
CA THR A 737 -14.39 21.00 11.57
C THR A 737 -15.31 19.77 11.63
N LEU A 738 -15.24 18.98 12.70
CA LEU A 738 -16.06 17.79 12.95
C LEU A 738 -17.36 18.05 13.73
N GLY A 739 -17.60 19.29 14.17
CA GLY A 739 -18.76 19.60 15.03
C GLY A 739 -18.67 18.97 16.42
N ILE A 740 -17.45 18.67 16.86
CA ILE A 740 -17.15 18.26 18.23
C ILE A 740 -16.92 19.57 18.99
N THR A 741 -17.98 20.09 19.61
CA THR A 741 -17.88 21.29 20.46
C THR A 741 -17.48 20.84 21.88
N PRO A 742 -16.54 21.51 22.56
CA PRO A 742 -16.19 21.21 23.95
C PRO A 742 -17.36 21.22 24.92
#